data_AF-A0A943ISL7-F1
#
_entry.id   AF-A0A943ISL7-F1
#
_cell.length_a   1.000
_cell.length_b   1.000
_cell.length_c   1.000
_cell.angle_alpha   90.00
_cell.angle_beta   90.00
_cell.angle_gamma   90.00
#
_symmetry.space_group_name_H-M   'P 1'
#
loop_
_entity.id
_entity.type
_entity.pdbx_description
1 polymer ?
#
loop_
_entity_poly.entity_id
_entity_poly.type
_entity_poly.pdbx_seq_one_letter_code
_entity_poly.pdbx_strand_id
1 'polypeptide(L)'
;MRILDARNRPSITPDMPLWKLKLTEEEYTNLKETLAQNAYRLEDFGIEAALCYAEWWRRDYNGGIPSREDVAVGLGLPHYCWEQLYKAARHGLKSHGFAFIHSLKGNEYFRTLLNQGGLPVNYIKNGTNLSGFSRFLIGLVEELSSINIDWDDNNIDLIKNFNCIAYLGKAFKNDNIYDVSLQIAHAIISEEDRWLPYDDTDSSLSELTKSLKREYRRVKSEHRTKPLSLSWKLRLTSSETANLFVNLNIVKEISSKSIEGLNYQSCYTFDVFVSGILVGKYVRKSLVKDDVGEVIGAIYSRITVGVANDIKWSGEPVVEVKIRCDNDDRLFPTLCGSYPPNFECPQVFQMLDDNVYSLKSTVNAENNIAVFSTNWKCDGSHKLLLNGELYSAIKFTDKVDLHNCMSNEDITITNEFTPYSAEFRGTYIQWVEQSNFKLLTRIPVISVFDQTGTRVGNIKPKYRIHNSKAEWRNLSNSCLLPFGLVDIKVEFPDNKYVMETFYFIDDMTFASRNETMFSTELHLDSRHVISAKVDECENLSVEMTDKNTWRISRDACASKYSPTCNLKIIAENNPPLKVSVVVPFEGIVISDLEGKIVPSGKIISYDNLRYFNIISHGQSGMIDVTYKSDKIEDDDTIKHLKSPVIEGIVPLSDYRDLFARMFQLYGANTFDRSSSIELKICDKRIYIRKFVLDSELSSDKIRITDYTSEDTSDFIYDGDVYALPVSENIKPAELVQIKLEPYNRQMNLFTIPHELLNSEAILFSGPESSRRLVPKYYNFEQEDYSSEVRGEMSAANIILWSERLSKDDVFVGEYWAKTVKAFRIISEFNLPILR
;
A
#
# COMPACT_ATOMS: atom_id res chain seq x y z
N MET A 1 -21.24 -25.43 -40.96
CA MET A 1 -19.91 -26.05 -41.04
C MET A 1 -19.05 -25.37 -39.98
N ARG A 2 -18.38 -26.10 -39.08
CA ARG A 2 -17.56 -25.45 -38.04
C ARG A 2 -16.38 -24.74 -38.73
N ILE A 3 -16.17 -23.46 -38.44
CA ILE A 3 -15.19 -22.65 -39.18
C ILE A 3 -13.75 -23.13 -38.99
N LEU A 4 -13.48 -23.80 -37.88
CA LEU A 4 -12.21 -24.44 -37.60
C LEU A 4 -11.97 -25.67 -38.50
N ASP A 5 -13.02 -26.43 -38.81
CA ASP A 5 -12.96 -27.59 -39.72
C ASP A 5 -12.68 -27.14 -41.17
N ALA A 6 -13.13 -25.94 -41.56
CA ALA A 6 -12.89 -25.38 -42.89
C ALA A 6 -11.43 -24.89 -43.11
N ARG A 7 -10.70 -24.59 -42.02
CA ARG A 7 -9.34 -24.02 -42.07
C ARG A 7 -8.20 -25.06 -42.03
N ASN A 8 -8.48 -26.35 -41.84
CA ASN A 8 -7.47 -27.43 -41.81
C ASN A 8 -6.23 -27.12 -40.91
N ARG A 9 -6.41 -26.29 -39.86
CA ARG A 9 -5.31 -25.91 -38.96
C ARG A 9 -5.14 -26.96 -37.85
N PRO A 10 -3.91 -27.20 -37.35
CA PRO A 10 -3.71 -27.97 -36.14
C PRO A 10 -4.54 -27.37 -35.00
N SER A 11 -5.04 -28.26 -34.14
CA SER A 11 -5.89 -27.98 -32.98
C SER A 11 -5.46 -26.73 -32.23
N ILE A 12 -6.41 -25.82 -31.96
CA ILE A 12 -6.22 -24.67 -31.04
C ILE A 12 -5.50 -25.18 -29.79
N THR A 13 -4.33 -24.61 -29.51
CA THR A 13 -3.56 -24.97 -28.32
C THR A 13 -3.84 -23.97 -27.19
N PRO A 14 -3.87 -24.41 -25.92
CA PRO A 14 -4.20 -23.56 -24.77
C PRO A 14 -3.29 -22.33 -24.58
N ASP A 15 -2.06 -22.40 -25.11
CA ASP A 15 -1.02 -21.38 -25.01
C ASP A 15 -1.10 -20.30 -26.10
N MET A 16 -2.02 -20.44 -27.06
CA MET A 16 -2.22 -19.51 -28.16
C MET A 16 -3.49 -18.67 -27.96
N PRO A 17 -3.38 -17.34 -27.73
CA PRO A 17 -4.53 -16.46 -27.71
C PRO A 17 -5.33 -16.51 -29.02
N LEU A 18 -6.66 -16.55 -28.91
CA LEU A 18 -7.54 -16.78 -30.06
C LEU A 18 -7.39 -15.75 -31.19
N TRP A 19 -7.09 -14.48 -30.87
CA TRP A 19 -6.89 -13.43 -31.88
C TRP A 19 -5.75 -13.72 -32.86
N LYS A 20 -4.74 -14.53 -32.46
CA LYS A 20 -3.62 -14.93 -33.32
C LYS A 20 -4.06 -15.84 -34.47
N LEU A 21 -5.30 -16.33 -34.46
CA LEU A 21 -5.86 -17.05 -35.60
C LEU A 21 -6.03 -16.15 -36.84
N LYS A 22 -6.08 -14.81 -36.66
CA LYS A 22 -6.25 -13.82 -37.74
C LYS A 22 -7.44 -14.19 -38.64
N LEU A 23 -8.65 -14.21 -38.06
CA LEU A 23 -9.88 -14.36 -38.84
C LEU A 23 -10.05 -13.16 -39.79
N THR A 24 -10.59 -13.39 -40.98
CA THR A 24 -10.99 -12.33 -41.91
C THR A 24 -12.37 -11.78 -41.51
N GLU A 25 -12.76 -10.62 -42.06
CA GLU A 25 -14.12 -10.08 -41.84
C GLU A 25 -15.21 -11.04 -42.31
N GLU A 26 -14.97 -11.74 -43.43
CA GLU A 26 -15.89 -12.73 -43.97
C GLU A 26 -16.05 -13.93 -43.03
N GLU A 27 -14.95 -14.45 -42.49
CA GLU A 27 -14.99 -15.55 -41.53
C GLU A 27 -15.66 -15.15 -40.22
N TYR A 28 -15.44 -13.93 -39.74
CA TYR A 28 -16.13 -13.45 -38.56
C TYR A 28 -17.64 -13.29 -38.78
N THR A 29 -18.04 -12.77 -39.94
CA THR A 29 -19.47 -12.68 -40.32
C THR A 29 -20.11 -14.06 -40.39
N ASN A 30 -19.42 -15.02 -41.01
CA ASN A 30 -19.87 -16.41 -41.08
C ASN A 30 -19.98 -17.08 -39.69
N LEU A 31 -19.10 -16.75 -38.75
CA LEU A 31 -19.21 -17.20 -37.35
C LEU A 31 -20.48 -16.66 -36.68
N LYS A 32 -20.76 -15.36 -36.84
CA LYS A 32 -21.98 -14.73 -36.30
C LYS A 32 -23.23 -15.40 -36.86
N GLU A 33 -23.29 -15.57 -38.17
CA GLU A 33 -24.42 -16.22 -38.84
C GLU A 33 -24.61 -17.67 -38.38
N THR A 34 -23.51 -18.41 -38.20
CA THR A 34 -23.57 -19.79 -37.72
C THR A 34 -24.16 -19.86 -36.31
N LEU A 35 -23.75 -18.99 -35.39
CA LEU A 35 -24.33 -18.95 -34.04
C LEU A 35 -25.78 -18.48 -34.06
N ALA A 36 -26.13 -17.48 -34.87
CA ALA A 36 -27.48 -16.96 -35.00
C ALA A 36 -28.47 -18.01 -35.55
N GLN A 37 -28.06 -18.76 -36.58
CA GLN A 37 -28.85 -19.86 -37.14
C GLN A 37 -29.04 -21.03 -36.18
N ASN A 38 -28.14 -21.18 -35.20
CA ASN A 38 -28.14 -22.27 -34.21
C ASN A 38 -28.39 -21.75 -32.78
N ALA A 39 -29.12 -20.64 -32.63
CA ALA A 39 -29.34 -19.99 -31.33
C ALA A 39 -29.97 -20.90 -30.25
N TYR A 40 -30.67 -21.97 -30.65
CA TYR A 40 -31.28 -22.96 -29.76
C TYR A 40 -30.36 -24.14 -29.41
N ARG A 41 -29.14 -24.21 -29.98
CA ARG A 41 -28.14 -25.29 -29.80
C ARG A 41 -26.71 -24.74 -29.61
N LEU A 42 -26.58 -23.59 -28.95
CA LEU A 42 -25.28 -22.92 -28.77
C LEU A 42 -24.24 -23.79 -28.04
N GLU A 43 -24.67 -24.73 -27.20
CA GLU A 43 -23.83 -25.69 -26.49
C GLU A 43 -22.96 -26.57 -27.41
N ASP A 44 -23.41 -26.83 -28.64
CA ASP A 44 -22.67 -27.62 -29.64
C ASP A 44 -21.53 -26.84 -30.32
N PHE A 45 -21.44 -25.53 -30.06
CA PHE A 45 -20.56 -24.54 -30.71
C PHE A 45 -19.70 -23.77 -29.69
N GLY A 46 -19.27 -24.44 -28.62
CA GLY A 46 -18.58 -23.78 -27.50
C GLY A 46 -17.31 -23.03 -27.89
N ILE A 47 -16.48 -23.55 -28.79
CA ILE A 47 -15.24 -22.88 -29.19
C ILE A 47 -15.50 -21.72 -30.17
N GLU A 48 -16.48 -21.85 -31.05
CA GLU A 48 -16.96 -20.76 -31.93
C GLU A 48 -17.57 -19.63 -31.12
N ALA A 49 -18.32 -19.95 -30.06
CA ALA A 49 -18.84 -18.96 -29.12
C ALA A 49 -17.68 -18.20 -28.44
N ALA A 50 -16.63 -18.90 -27.99
CA ALA A 50 -15.45 -18.26 -27.40
C ALA A 50 -14.69 -17.37 -28.41
N LEU A 51 -14.55 -17.82 -29.66
CA LEU A 51 -13.97 -17.03 -30.75
C LEU A 51 -14.77 -15.74 -31.00
N CYS A 52 -16.09 -15.83 -30.95
CA CYS A 52 -16.96 -14.66 -31.10
C CYS A 52 -16.80 -13.65 -29.96
N TYR A 53 -16.63 -14.08 -28.71
CA TYR A 53 -16.28 -13.15 -27.62
C TYR A 53 -14.94 -12.43 -27.89
N ALA A 54 -13.92 -13.17 -28.32
CA ALA A 54 -12.60 -12.64 -28.62
C ALA A 54 -12.62 -11.66 -29.80
N GLU A 55 -13.29 -12.00 -30.90
CA GLU A 55 -13.40 -11.14 -32.08
C GLU A 55 -14.33 -9.94 -31.85
N TRP A 56 -15.42 -10.10 -31.10
CA TRP A 56 -16.27 -8.99 -30.69
C TRP A 56 -15.47 -7.96 -29.90
N TRP A 57 -14.67 -8.40 -28.92
CA TRP A 57 -13.79 -7.50 -28.16
C TRP A 57 -12.84 -6.74 -29.07
N ARG A 58 -12.24 -7.44 -30.04
CA ARG A 58 -11.28 -6.86 -30.98
C ARG A 58 -11.90 -5.88 -31.97
N ARG A 59 -13.10 -6.19 -32.49
CA ARG A 59 -13.69 -5.53 -33.66
C ARG A 59 -14.93 -4.67 -33.38
N ASP A 60 -15.80 -5.14 -32.51
CA ASP A 60 -17.15 -4.60 -32.33
C ASP A 60 -17.33 -3.84 -31.02
N TYR A 61 -16.42 -3.99 -30.06
CA TYR A 61 -16.45 -3.23 -28.81
C TYR A 61 -16.47 -1.72 -29.11
N ASN A 62 -17.39 -1.01 -28.46
CA ASN A 62 -17.68 0.39 -28.72
C ASN A 62 -17.59 1.29 -27.48
N GLY A 63 -16.98 0.77 -26.40
CA GLY A 63 -16.76 1.50 -25.14
C GLY A 63 -17.65 1.05 -23.98
N GLY A 64 -17.44 1.63 -22.79
CA GLY A 64 -18.17 1.29 -21.57
C GLY A 64 -17.68 0.01 -20.88
N ILE A 65 -18.32 -0.38 -19.79
CA ILE A 65 -18.02 -1.67 -19.14
C ILE A 65 -18.67 -2.76 -20.00
N PRO A 66 -17.90 -3.67 -20.62
CA PRO A 66 -18.48 -4.70 -21.47
C PRO A 66 -19.39 -5.61 -20.63
N SER A 67 -20.51 -6.03 -21.22
CA SER A 67 -21.42 -7.02 -20.61
C SER A 67 -21.61 -8.23 -21.52
N ARG A 68 -22.12 -9.33 -20.97
CA ARG A 68 -22.35 -10.58 -21.73
C ARG A 68 -23.49 -10.40 -22.72
N GLU A 69 -24.44 -9.56 -22.34
CA GLU A 69 -25.60 -9.10 -23.08
C GLU A 69 -25.17 -8.31 -24.32
N ASP A 70 -24.25 -7.36 -24.17
CA ASP A 70 -23.72 -6.55 -25.29
C ASP A 70 -23.05 -7.43 -26.35
N VAL A 71 -22.32 -8.46 -25.92
CA VAL A 71 -21.70 -9.41 -26.85
C VAL A 71 -22.78 -10.17 -27.63
N ALA A 72 -23.77 -10.74 -26.94
CA ALA A 72 -24.84 -11.48 -27.61
C ALA A 72 -25.57 -10.61 -28.65
N VAL A 73 -25.94 -9.39 -28.28
CA VAL A 73 -26.58 -8.42 -29.19
C VAL A 73 -25.64 -8.03 -30.35
N GLY A 74 -24.36 -7.78 -30.07
CA GLY A 74 -23.36 -7.42 -31.10
C GLY A 74 -23.04 -8.54 -32.09
N LEU A 75 -23.28 -9.80 -31.70
CA LEU A 75 -23.21 -10.96 -32.57
C LEU A 75 -24.51 -11.20 -33.37
N GLY A 76 -25.55 -10.40 -33.14
CA GLY A 76 -26.86 -10.54 -33.80
C GLY A 76 -27.78 -11.59 -33.15
N LEU A 77 -27.49 -12.05 -31.94
CA LEU A 77 -28.35 -12.96 -31.18
C LEU A 77 -29.41 -12.18 -30.39
N PRO A 78 -30.61 -12.76 -30.17
CA PRO A 78 -31.60 -12.17 -29.28
C PRO A 78 -31.05 -11.98 -27.86
N HIS A 79 -31.46 -10.89 -27.20
CA HIS A 79 -30.97 -10.53 -25.85
C HIS A 79 -31.03 -11.70 -24.87
N TYR A 80 -32.11 -12.50 -24.86
CA TYR A 80 -32.26 -13.62 -23.92
C TYR A 80 -31.28 -14.80 -24.12
N CYS A 81 -30.54 -14.85 -25.23
CA CYS A 81 -29.59 -15.92 -25.52
C CYS A 81 -28.22 -15.74 -24.83
N TRP A 82 -27.95 -14.60 -24.19
CA TRP A 82 -26.64 -14.27 -23.63
C TRP A 82 -26.13 -15.32 -22.64
N GLU A 83 -27.02 -15.90 -21.82
CA GLU A 83 -26.62 -16.86 -20.78
C GLU A 83 -26.17 -18.19 -21.38
N GLN A 84 -26.88 -18.64 -22.42
CA GLN A 84 -26.56 -19.88 -23.15
C GLN A 84 -25.26 -19.72 -23.95
N LEU A 85 -25.10 -18.58 -24.64
CA LEU A 85 -23.88 -18.23 -25.36
C LEU A 85 -22.67 -18.21 -24.42
N TYR A 86 -22.82 -17.55 -23.27
CA TYR A 86 -21.76 -17.44 -22.27
C TYR A 86 -21.37 -18.79 -21.67
N LYS A 87 -22.35 -19.62 -21.31
CA LYS A 87 -22.12 -20.99 -20.82
C LYS A 87 -21.40 -21.85 -21.85
N ALA A 88 -21.82 -21.78 -23.11
CA ALA A 88 -21.19 -22.51 -24.22
C ALA A 88 -19.73 -22.06 -24.43
N ALA A 89 -19.48 -20.75 -24.48
CA ALA A 89 -18.14 -20.18 -24.65
C ALA A 89 -17.19 -20.60 -23.53
N ARG A 90 -17.64 -20.53 -22.27
CA ARG A 90 -16.88 -20.99 -21.10
C ARG A 90 -16.57 -22.47 -21.18
N HIS A 91 -17.57 -23.28 -21.53
CA HIS A 91 -17.39 -24.72 -21.68
C HIS A 91 -16.41 -25.04 -22.82
N GLY A 92 -16.47 -24.30 -23.92
CA GLY A 92 -15.57 -24.41 -25.07
C GLY A 92 -14.12 -24.14 -24.70
N LEU A 93 -13.81 -23.03 -24.04
CA LEU A 93 -12.45 -22.76 -23.55
C LEU A 93 -11.97 -23.84 -22.58
N LYS A 94 -12.83 -24.24 -21.64
CA LYS A 94 -12.52 -25.25 -20.62
C LYS A 94 -12.24 -26.62 -21.24
N SER A 95 -13.02 -27.05 -22.23
CA SER A 95 -12.83 -28.34 -22.91
C SER A 95 -11.55 -28.39 -23.74
N HIS A 96 -11.09 -27.23 -24.22
CA HIS A 96 -9.84 -27.07 -24.97
C HIS A 96 -8.63 -26.75 -24.06
N GLY A 97 -8.78 -26.79 -22.74
CA GLY A 97 -7.66 -26.70 -21.79
C GLY A 97 -7.16 -25.29 -21.47
N PHE A 98 -7.87 -24.23 -21.86
CA PHE A 98 -7.48 -22.86 -21.53
C PHE A 98 -7.55 -22.58 -20.02
N ALA A 99 -6.56 -21.83 -19.51
CA ALA A 99 -6.57 -21.31 -18.15
C ALA A 99 -7.43 -20.03 -18.07
N PHE A 100 -8.17 -19.87 -16.96
CA PHE A 100 -8.94 -18.67 -16.70
C PHE A 100 -8.16 -17.67 -15.86
N ILE A 101 -8.40 -16.39 -16.09
CA ILE A 101 -7.86 -15.30 -15.26
C ILE A 101 -8.52 -15.38 -13.89
N HIS A 102 -7.71 -15.19 -12.85
CA HIS A 102 -8.13 -15.24 -11.47
C HIS A 102 -7.83 -13.91 -10.79
N SER A 103 -8.77 -13.42 -9.99
CA SER A 103 -8.61 -12.24 -9.13
C SER A 103 -8.91 -12.61 -7.67
N LEU A 104 -8.65 -11.68 -6.75
CA LEU A 104 -9.09 -11.80 -5.34
C LEU A 104 -10.62 -11.99 -5.19
N LYS A 105 -11.41 -11.77 -6.26
CA LYS A 105 -12.87 -11.96 -6.31
C LYS A 105 -13.29 -13.30 -6.93
N GLY A 106 -12.35 -14.12 -7.41
CA GLY A 106 -12.61 -15.44 -8.00
C GLY A 106 -12.25 -15.54 -9.50
N ASN A 107 -12.93 -16.47 -10.20
CA ASN A 107 -12.67 -16.73 -11.63
C ASN A 107 -13.31 -15.67 -12.53
N GLU A 108 -12.47 -14.91 -13.22
CA GLU A 108 -12.87 -13.86 -14.15
C GLU A 108 -13.13 -14.46 -15.55
N TYR A 109 -14.13 -15.36 -15.64
CA TYR A 109 -14.45 -16.10 -16.86
C TYR A 109 -14.73 -15.20 -18.07
N PHE A 110 -15.54 -14.15 -17.87
CA PHE A 110 -15.89 -13.20 -18.92
C PHE A 110 -14.68 -12.38 -19.37
N ARG A 111 -13.87 -11.91 -18.42
CA ARG A 111 -12.59 -11.21 -18.67
C ARG A 111 -11.63 -12.08 -19.48
N THR A 112 -11.55 -13.37 -19.14
CA THR A 112 -10.72 -14.34 -19.86
C THR A 112 -11.13 -14.42 -21.33
N LEU A 113 -12.43 -14.55 -21.61
CA LEU A 113 -12.97 -14.62 -22.97
C LEU A 113 -12.61 -13.37 -23.78
N LEU A 114 -12.71 -12.18 -23.20
CA LEU A 114 -12.34 -10.93 -23.86
C LEU A 114 -10.83 -10.83 -24.11
N ASN A 115 -10.00 -11.20 -23.12
CA ASN A 115 -8.53 -11.15 -23.25
C ASN A 115 -7.97 -12.14 -24.28
N GLN A 116 -8.71 -13.19 -24.64
CA GLN A 116 -8.37 -14.02 -25.81
C GLN A 116 -8.41 -13.23 -27.14
N GLY A 117 -9.13 -12.09 -27.17
CA GLY A 117 -9.19 -11.13 -28.27
C GLY A 117 -8.00 -10.15 -28.33
N GLY A 118 -7.17 -10.09 -27.28
CA GLY A 118 -6.06 -9.15 -27.19
C GLY A 118 -6.54 -7.70 -27.00
N LEU A 119 -5.97 -6.77 -27.76
CA LEU A 119 -6.32 -5.36 -27.71
C LEU A 119 -7.64 -5.08 -28.50
N PRO A 120 -8.57 -4.23 -28.01
CA PRO A 120 -9.77 -3.83 -28.76
C PRO A 120 -9.41 -2.83 -29.88
N VAL A 121 -8.81 -3.35 -30.95
CA VAL A 121 -8.13 -2.59 -32.00
C VAL A 121 -9.04 -1.55 -32.65
N ASN A 122 -10.26 -1.92 -33.06
CA ASN A 122 -11.14 -1.00 -33.78
C ASN A 122 -11.59 0.16 -32.89
N TYR A 123 -11.91 -0.11 -31.62
CA TYR A 123 -12.33 0.93 -30.68
C TYR A 123 -11.23 1.96 -30.40
N ILE A 124 -9.99 1.48 -30.24
CA ILE A 124 -8.85 2.35 -29.98
C ILE A 124 -8.50 3.18 -31.22
N LYS A 125 -8.57 2.59 -32.42
CA LYS A 125 -8.29 3.28 -33.68
C LYS A 125 -9.38 4.29 -34.06
N ASN A 126 -10.64 4.05 -33.68
CA ASN A 126 -11.74 4.94 -34.01
C ASN A 126 -11.73 6.20 -33.14
N GLY A 127 -11.72 7.38 -33.79
CA GLY A 127 -11.78 8.69 -33.13
C GLY A 127 -10.44 9.20 -32.58
N THR A 128 -10.47 9.93 -31.46
CA THR A 128 -9.27 10.49 -30.77
C THR A 128 -8.71 9.56 -29.68
N ASN A 129 -9.25 8.35 -29.55
CA ASN A 129 -8.96 7.41 -28.45
C ASN A 129 -7.51 6.90 -28.43
N LEU A 130 -6.91 6.66 -29.60
CA LEU A 130 -5.53 6.17 -29.72
C LEU A 130 -4.51 7.13 -29.08
N SER A 131 -4.75 8.44 -29.15
CA SER A 131 -3.86 9.46 -28.55
C SER A 131 -3.79 9.33 -27.03
N GLY A 132 -4.94 9.27 -26.36
CA GLY A 132 -5.03 9.11 -24.91
C GLY A 132 -4.44 7.77 -24.46
N PHE A 133 -4.83 6.68 -25.13
CA PHE A 133 -4.34 5.34 -24.82
C PHE A 133 -2.83 5.18 -25.05
N SER A 134 -2.29 5.77 -26.12
CA SER A 134 -0.85 5.79 -26.40
C SER A 134 -0.08 6.51 -25.29
N ARG A 135 -0.53 7.70 -24.87
CA ARG A 135 0.09 8.44 -23.77
C ARG A 135 0.00 7.67 -22.44
N PHE A 136 -1.13 7.00 -22.18
CA PHE A 136 -1.27 6.09 -21.04
C PHE A 136 -0.19 5.00 -21.06
N LEU A 137 -0.03 4.28 -22.18
CA LEU A 137 0.96 3.21 -22.30
C LEU A 137 2.40 3.72 -22.20
N ILE A 138 2.70 4.89 -22.75
CA ILE A 138 4.02 5.54 -22.64
C ILE A 138 4.31 5.83 -21.15
N GLY A 139 3.38 6.49 -20.45
CA GLY A 139 3.53 6.75 -19.01
C GLY A 139 3.58 5.47 -18.18
N LEU A 140 2.82 4.43 -18.56
CA LEU A 140 2.85 3.13 -17.90
C LEU A 140 4.23 2.46 -18.05
N VAL A 141 4.82 2.48 -19.24
CA VAL A 141 6.19 1.97 -19.47
C VAL A 141 7.20 2.78 -18.66
N GLU A 142 7.07 4.10 -18.58
CA GLU A 142 7.95 4.95 -17.77
C GLU A 142 7.86 4.62 -16.28
N GLU A 143 6.65 4.55 -15.73
CA GLU A 143 6.41 4.26 -14.31
C GLU A 143 6.85 2.82 -13.98
N LEU A 144 6.48 1.82 -14.79
CA LEU A 144 6.86 0.40 -14.56
C LEU A 144 8.37 0.13 -14.75
N SER A 145 9.04 0.83 -15.67
CA SER A 145 10.51 0.69 -15.84
C SER A 145 11.28 1.22 -14.63
N SER A 146 10.65 2.12 -13.88
CA SER A 146 11.20 2.77 -12.69
C SER A 146 10.98 1.98 -11.40
N ILE A 147 10.49 0.74 -11.49
CA ILE A 147 10.25 -0.15 -10.34
C ILE A 147 10.74 -1.57 -10.67
N ASN A 148 10.92 -2.42 -9.65
CA ASN A 148 11.14 -3.86 -9.85
C ASN A 148 9.78 -4.56 -9.71
N ILE A 149 9.26 -5.07 -10.82
CA ILE A 149 7.97 -5.77 -10.90
C ILE A 149 8.25 -7.25 -10.96
N ASP A 150 7.52 -8.00 -10.16
CA ASP A 150 7.33 -9.42 -10.40
C ASP A 150 6.19 -9.58 -11.41
N TRP A 151 6.53 -9.87 -12.67
CA TRP A 151 5.53 -9.96 -13.75
C TRP A 151 4.61 -11.18 -13.61
N ASP A 152 4.94 -12.12 -12.72
CA ASP A 152 4.07 -13.25 -12.41
C ASP A 152 2.94 -12.86 -11.44
N ASP A 153 3.05 -11.70 -10.76
CA ASP A 153 2.02 -11.12 -9.90
C ASP A 153 1.08 -10.20 -10.71
N ASN A 154 -0.12 -10.69 -11.05
CA ASN A 154 -1.14 -10.00 -11.84
C ASN A 154 -1.88 -8.91 -11.04
N ASN A 155 -1.14 -8.07 -10.31
CA ASN A 155 -1.72 -7.05 -9.44
C ASN A 155 -2.04 -5.77 -10.22
N ILE A 156 -3.19 -5.74 -10.89
CA ILE A 156 -3.71 -4.57 -11.61
C ILE A 156 -3.93 -3.33 -10.72
N ASP A 157 -4.05 -3.50 -9.39
CA ASP A 157 -4.24 -2.38 -8.47
C ASP A 157 -3.01 -1.49 -8.39
N LEU A 158 -1.85 -1.98 -8.83
CA LEU A 158 -0.66 -1.16 -9.04
C LEU A 158 -0.91 0.00 -10.00
N ILE A 159 -1.58 -0.26 -11.14
CA ILE A 159 -1.84 0.76 -12.18
C ILE A 159 -2.75 1.86 -11.64
N LYS A 160 -3.68 1.52 -10.74
CA LYS A 160 -4.63 2.49 -10.15
C LYS A 160 -3.94 3.60 -9.36
N ASN A 161 -2.68 3.37 -8.95
CA ASN A 161 -1.89 4.34 -8.21
C ASN A 161 -0.98 5.21 -9.08
N PHE A 162 -0.87 4.89 -10.37
CA PHE A 162 -0.01 5.61 -11.31
C PHE A 162 -0.67 6.86 -11.84
N ASN A 163 0.16 7.85 -12.17
CA ASN A 163 -0.33 9.10 -12.74
C ASN A 163 -0.85 8.90 -14.15
N CYS A 164 -0.25 7.95 -14.87
CA CYS A 164 -0.60 7.68 -16.25
C CYS A 164 -2.08 7.29 -16.41
N ILE A 165 -2.76 6.79 -15.37
CA ILE A 165 -4.19 6.44 -15.41
C ILE A 165 -5.09 7.62 -15.81
N ALA A 166 -4.63 8.85 -15.59
CA ALA A 166 -5.35 10.05 -16.00
C ALA A 166 -5.42 10.21 -17.54
N TYR A 167 -4.50 9.62 -18.31
CA TYR A 167 -4.57 9.59 -19.78
C TYR A 167 -5.69 8.67 -20.30
N LEU A 168 -6.20 7.77 -19.45
CA LEU A 168 -7.14 6.74 -19.82
C LEU A 168 -8.58 7.27 -19.70
N GLY A 169 -9.33 7.28 -20.81
CA GLY A 169 -10.73 7.70 -20.80
C GLY A 169 -11.61 6.78 -19.93
N LYS A 170 -12.73 7.28 -19.41
CA LYS A 170 -13.61 6.53 -18.48
C LYS A 170 -14.04 5.15 -19.00
N ALA A 171 -14.29 5.01 -20.31
CA ALA A 171 -14.60 3.74 -20.95
C ALA A 171 -13.45 2.71 -20.87
N PHE A 172 -12.21 3.19 -20.86
CA PHE A 172 -11.01 2.37 -20.81
C PHE A 172 -10.55 2.05 -19.39
N LYS A 173 -11.09 2.70 -18.35
CA LYS A 173 -10.75 2.45 -16.94
C LYS A 173 -11.44 1.19 -16.42
N ASN A 174 -11.06 0.04 -16.95
CA ASN A 174 -11.58 -1.25 -16.53
C ASN A 174 -10.46 -2.29 -16.51
N ASP A 175 -10.69 -3.36 -15.74
CA ASP A 175 -9.64 -4.32 -15.45
C ASP A 175 -9.13 -5.09 -16.69
N ASN A 176 -9.94 -5.27 -17.75
CA ASN A 176 -9.47 -5.90 -19.01
C ASN A 176 -8.41 -5.02 -19.69
N ILE A 177 -8.63 -3.71 -19.73
CA ILE A 177 -7.67 -2.78 -20.34
C ILE A 177 -6.39 -2.74 -19.52
N TYR A 178 -6.48 -2.72 -18.20
CA TYR A 178 -5.31 -2.76 -17.32
C TYR A 178 -4.45 -4.00 -17.55
N ASP A 179 -5.03 -5.20 -17.69
CA ASP A 179 -4.30 -6.43 -18.01
C ASP A 179 -3.58 -6.32 -19.35
N VAL A 180 -4.32 -5.98 -20.40
CA VAL A 180 -3.76 -5.90 -21.76
C VAL A 180 -2.64 -4.86 -21.79
N SER A 181 -2.79 -3.75 -21.08
CA SER A 181 -1.76 -2.72 -20.96
C SER A 181 -0.54 -3.17 -20.15
N LEU A 182 -0.70 -3.95 -19.08
CA LEU A 182 0.43 -4.58 -18.38
C LEU A 182 1.15 -5.57 -19.29
N GLN A 183 0.42 -6.39 -20.05
CA GLN A 183 1.03 -7.32 -21.00
C GLN A 183 1.83 -6.58 -22.07
N ILE A 184 1.33 -5.44 -22.58
CA ILE A 184 2.08 -4.60 -23.52
C ILE A 184 3.34 -4.07 -22.86
N ALA A 185 3.24 -3.49 -21.66
CA ALA A 185 4.39 -2.96 -20.96
C ALA A 185 5.43 -4.05 -20.65
N HIS A 186 4.99 -5.25 -20.26
CA HIS A 186 5.83 -6.41 -20.03
C HIS A 186 6.60 -6.78 -21.29
N ALA A 187 5.91 -6.93 -22.43
CA ALA A 187 6.53 -7.24 -23.70
C ALA A 187 7.59 -6.19 -24.10
N ILE A 188 7.31 -4.90 -23.88
CA ILE A 188 8.25 -3.81 -24.19
C ILE A 188 9.48 -3.82 -23.26
N ILE A 189 9.27 -3.96 -21.94
CA ILE A 189 10.33 -3.92 -20.92
C ILE A 189 11.22 -5.16 -20.99
N SER A 190 10.63 -6.33 -21.21
CA SER A 190 11.34 -7.61 -21.42
C SER A 190 11.93 -7.75 -22.83
N GLU A 191 11.71 -6.77 -23.71
CA GLU A 191 12.18 -6.78 -25.11
C GLU A 191 11.68 -8.00 -25.92
N GLU A 192 10.48 -8.50 -25.61
CA GLU A 192 9.84 -9.69 -26.21
C GLU A 192 8.57 -9.34 -27.03
N ASP A 193 8.73 -8.87 -28.26
CA ASP A 193 7.60 -8.42 -29.11
C ASP A 193 6.53 -9.50 -29.39
N ARG A 194 6.92 -10.78 -29.35
CA ARG A 194 6.01 -11.92 -29.57
C ARG A 194 4.86 -12.00 -28.54
N TRP A 195 5.01 -11.31 -27.41
CA TRP A 195 4.03 -11.23 -26.32
C TRP A 195 3.05 -10.06 -26.47
N LEU A 196 3.23 -9.19 -27.46
CA LEU A 196 2.28 -8.10 -27.72
C LEU A 196 0.88 -8.68 -28.05
N PRO A 197 -0.18 -8.16 -27.41
CA PRO A 197 -1.57 -8.63 -27.60
C PRO A 197 -2.23 -8.02 -28.85
N TYR A 198 -1.44 -7.65 -29.85
CA TYR A 198 -1.90 -7.12 -31.13
C TYR A 198 -0.86 -7.39 -32.23
N ASP A 199 -1.29 -7.20 -33.48
CA ASP A 199 -0.44 -7.33 -34.66
C ASP A 199 0.28 -6.01 -34.94
N ASP A 200 1.60 -5.98 -34.79
CA ASP A 200 2.43 -4.79 -35.00
C ASP A 200 2.75 -4.51 -36.48
N THR A 201 2.28 -5.38 -37.40
CA THR A 201 2.39 -5.14 -38.84
C THR A 201 1.45 -4.03 -39.33
N ASP A 202 0.45 -3.66 -38.53
CA ASP A 202 -0.36 -2.47 -38.77
C ASP A 202 0.46 -1.19 -38.53
N SER A 203 0.42 -0.25 -39.47
CA SER A 203 1.27 0.96 -39.43
C SER A 203 1.07 1.82 -38.18
N SER A 204 -0.16 1.95 -37.68
CA SER A 204 -0.49 2.76 -36.50
C SER A 204 -0.01 2.09 -35.21
N LEU A 205 -0.15 0.77 -35.10
CA LEU A 205 0.32 -0.01 -33.95
C LEU A 205 1.84 -0.20 -33.96
N SER A 206 2.45 -0.26 -35.14
CA SER A 206 3.90 -0.23 -35.31
C SER A 206 4.51 1.07 -34.77
N GLU A 207 3.88 2.21 -35.03
CA GLU A 207 4.32 3.52 -34.52
C GLU A 207 4.17 3.64 -33.00
N LEU A 208 3.06 3.12 -32.44
CA LEU A 208 2.89 2.98 -31.00
C LEU A 208 4.03 2.16 -30.39
N THR A 209 4.28 0.96 -30.92
CA THR A 209 5.35 0.05 -30.46
C THR A 209 6.71 0.74 -30.48
N LYS A 210 7.05 1.44 -31.57
CA LYS A 210 8.30 2.23 -31.69
C LYS A 210 8.39 3.32 -30.63
N SER A 211 7.28 3.99 -30.33
CA SER A 211 7.25 5.06 -29.31
C SER A 211 7.44 4.50 -27.91
N LEU A 212 6.81 3.38 -27.58
CA LEU A 212 7.00 2.68 -26.30
C LEU A 212 8.46 2.20 -26.13
N LYS A 213 9.06 1.61 -27.16
CA LYS A 213 10.48 1.19 -27.12
C LYS A 213 11.44 2.37 -26.97
N ARG A 214 11.16 3.50 -27.62
CA ARG A 214 11.94 4.73 -27.49
C ARG A 214 11.84 5.28 -26.07
N GLU A 215 10.66 5.26 -25.48
CA GLU A 215 10.45 5.66 -24.10
C GLU A 215 11.20 4.74 -23.13
N TYR A 216 11.06 3.43 -23.28
CA TYR A 216 11.82 2.47 -22.47
C TYR A 216 13.33 2.69 -22.59
N ARG A 217 13.87 2.91 -23.79
CA ARG A 217 15.29 3.22 -23.99
C ARG A 217 15.72 4.52 -23.32
N ARG A 218 14.87 5.56 -23.36
CA ARG A 218 15.10 6.84 -22.65
C ARG A 218 15.20 6.60 -21.15
N VAL A 219 14.24 5.89 -20.56
CA VAL A 219 14.23 5.60 -19.12
C VAL A 219 15.38 4.68 -18.71
N LYS A 220 15.74 3.71 -19.57
CA LYS A 220 16.89 2.82 -19.38
C LYS A 220 18.22 3.59 -19.41
N SER A 221 18.39 4.54 -20.34
CA SER A 221 19.59 5.37 -20.41
C SER A 221 19.65 6.45 -19.32
N GLU A 222 18.49 6.84 -18.79
CA GLU A 222 18.35 7.77 -17.66
C GLU A 222 18.50 7.11 -16.28
N HIS A 223 18.91 5.83 -16.17
CA HIS A 223 19.12 5.14 -14.89
C HIS A 223 20.03 5.97 -13.94
N ARG A 224 19.37 6.78 -13.11
CA ARG A 224 19.91 7.64 -12.08
C ARG A 224 19.25 7.25 -10.78
N THR A 225 20.06 7.17 -9.73
CA THR A 225 19.52 7.09 -8.38
C THR A 225 18.65 8.31 -8.10
N LYS A 226 17.41 8.11 -7.64
CA LYS A 226 16.54 9.21 -7.19
C LYS A 226 16.45 9.22 -5.66
N PRO A 227 16.32 10.40 -5.02
CA PRO A 227 16.02 10.45 -3.59
C PRO A 227 14.61 9.92 -3.31
N LEU A 228 14.39 9.43 -2.09
CA LEU A 228 13.05 9.11 -1.61
C LEU A 228 12.21 10.39 -1.53
N SER A 229 10.93 10.30 -1.87
CA SER A 229 9.98 11.41 -1.79
C SER A 229 8.57 10.90 -1.56
N LEU A 230 7.74 11.72 -0.93
CA LEU A 230 6.32 11.47 -0.72
C LEU A 230 5.49 12.28 -1.73
N SER A 231 4.34 11.72 -2.13
CA SER A 231 3.32 12.40 -2.94
C SER A 231 2.03 12.53 -2.16
N TRP A 232 1.30 13.62 -2.41
CA TRP A 232 0.01 13.92 -1.78
C TRP A 232 -1.15 13.74 -2.76
N LYS A 233 -2.23 13.13 -2.28
CA LYS A 233 -3.50 12.96 -2.98
C LYS A 233 -4.66 13.49 -2.13
N LEU A 234 -5.60 14.18 -2.77
CA LEU A 234 -6.85 14.64 -2.18
C LEU A 234 -7.99 13.78 -2.70
N ARG A 235 -8.80 13.20 -1.83
CA ARG A 235 -9.98 12.41 -2.20
C ARG A 235 -11.25 13.06 -1.65
N LEU A 236 -12.18 13.43 -2.53
CA LEU A 236 -13.48 13.96 -2.13
C LEU A 236 -14.41 12.80 -1.74
N THR A 237 -14.93 12.82 -0.53
CA THR A 237 -15.97 11.87 -0.06
C THR A 237 -17.38 12.41 -0.30
N SER A 238 -17.52 13.73 -0.35
CA SER A 238 -18.73 14.44 -0.80
C SER A 238 -18.32 15.76 -1.45
N SER A 239 -19.29 16.56 -1.90
CA SER A 239 -19.02 17.91 -2.41
C SER A 239 -18.39 18.86 -1.39
N GLU A 240 -18.50 18.57 -0.09
CA GLU A 240 -18.04 19.45 1.00
C GLU A 240 -17.05 18.76 1.95
N THR A 241 -16.69 17.50 1.70
CA THR A 241 -15.79 16.74 2.58
C THR A 241 -14.68 16.06 1.79
N ALA A 242 -13.45 16.15 2.29
CA ALA A 242 -12.29 15.54 1.67
C ALA A 242 -11.35 14.91 2.71
N ASN A 243 -10.59 13.91 2.25
CA ASN A 243 -9.49 13.32 2.99
C ASN A 243 -8.20 13.47 2.20
N LEU A 244 -7.10 13.66 2.92
CA LEU A 244 -5.77 13.76 2.34
C LEU A 244 -5.00 12.45 2.57
N PHE A 245 -4.28 12.01 1.56
CA PHE A 245 -3.51 10.77 1.57
C PHE A 245 -2.08 11.06 1.14
N VAL A 246 -1.14 10.33 1.74
CA VAL A 246 0.28 10.39 1.42
C VAL A 246 0.77 9.01 0.99
N ASN A 247 1.64 8.96 0.00
CA ASN A 247 2.26 7.72 -0.47
C ASN A 247 3.75 7.94 -0.77
N LEU A 248 4.57 6.92 -0.50
CA LEU A 248 5.98 6.94 -0.93
C LEU A 248 6.03 6.77 -2.45
N ASN A 249 6.77 7.65 -3.13
CA ASN A 249 7.06 7.48 -4.54
C ASN A 249 7.92 6.23 -4.75
N ILE A 250 7.56 5.42 -5.75
CA ILE A 250 8.30 4.20 -6.00
C ILE A 250 9.63 4.55 -6.66
N VAL A 251 10.72 4.19 -6.00
CA VAL A 251 12.08 4.42 -6.49
C VAL A 251 12.78 3.07 -6.61
N LYS A 252 13.22 2.70 -7.82
CA LYS A 252 13.98 1.47 -8.06
C LYS A 252 15.35 1.48 -7.40
N GLU A 253 16.09 2.57 -7.57
CA GLU A 253 17.48 2.71 -7.13
C GLU A 253 17.71 4.01 -6.37
N ILE A 254 18.36 3.90 -5.22
CA ILE A 254 18.64 5.01 -4.30
C ILE A 254 20.14 5.05 -4.01
N SER A 255 20.68 6.27 -3.95
CA SER A 255 22.05 6.48 -3.49
C SER A 255 22.06 6.59 -1.97
N SER A 256 23.04 5.99 -1.30
CA SER A 256 23.24 6.21 0.13
C SER A 256 23.41 7.70 0.48
N LYS A 257 23.91 8.52 -0.45
CA LYS A 257 24.09 9.97 -0.26
C LYS A 257 22.79 10.75 -0.13
N SER A 258 21.66 10.21 -0.59
CA SER A 258 20.34 10.84 -0.42
C SER A 258 19.70 10.55 0.93
N ILE A 259 20.25 9.62 1.72
CA ILE A 259 19.73 9.26 3.04
C ILE A 259 20.71 9.78 4.10
N GLU A 260 20.31 10.82 4.81
CA GLU A 260 21.11 11.40 5.88
C GLU A 260 21.33 10.39 7.01
N GLY A 261 22.59 10.24 7.46
CA GLY A 261 22.97 9.33 8.55
C GLY A 261 23.14 7.85 8.16
N LEU A 262 22.86 7.45 6.91
CA LEU A 262 22.98 6.05 6.50
C LEU A 262 24.44 5.59 6.44
N ASN A 263 24.79 4.63 7.28
CA ASN A 263 26.09 3.96 7.24
C ASN A 263 26.10 2.87 6.16
N TYR A 264 26.46 3.26 4.94
CA TYR A 264 26.49 2.34 3.79
C TYR A 264 27.57 1.25 3.86
N GLN A 265 28.52 1.34 4.80
CA GLN A 265 29.56 0.32 4.96
C GLN A 265 29.00 -0.92 5.67
N SER A 266 28.26 -0.71 6.76
CA SER A 266 27.65 -1.77 7.58
C SER A 266 26.25 -2.16 7.13
N CYS A 267 25.46 -1.23 6.59
CA CYS A 267 24.09 -1.49 6.18
C CYS A 267 24.05 -2.22 4.82
N TYR A 268 23.58 -3.46 4.81
CA TYR A 268 23.37 -4.23 3.58
C TYR A 268 21.92 -4.13 3.10
N THR A 269 20.95 -4.08 4.01
CA THR A 269 19.53 -3.93 3.73
C THR A 269 18.87 -2.92 4.67
N PHE A 270 17.82 -2.25 4.18
CA PHE A 270 16.97 -1.42 5.03
C PHE A 270 15.52 -1.43 4.58
N ASP A 271 14.65 -1.20 5.55
CA ASP A 271 13.21 -1.07 5.39
C ASP A 271 12.78 0.38 5.58
N VAL A 272 11.83 0.85 4.77
CA VAL A 272 11.26 2.20 4.83
C VAL A 272 9.83 2.12 5.33
N PHE A 273 9.54 2.85 6.40
CA PHE A 273 8.23 3.00 7.00
C PHE A 273 7.75 4.44 6.87
N VAL A 274 6.48 4.63 6.55
CA VAL A 274 5.81 5.93 6.53
C VAL A 274 4.61 5.83 7.47
N SER A 275 4.53 6.70 8.48
CA SER A 275 3.51 6.64 9.55
C SER A 275 3.32 5.22 10.12
N GLY A 276 4.43 4.52 10.40
CA GLY A 276 4.45 3.15 10.91
C GLY A 276 4.10 2.04 9.91
N ILE A 277 3.75 2.36 8.66
CA ILE A 277 3.43 1.37 7.62
C ILE A 277 4.67 1.08 6.77
N LEU A 278 5.03 -0.20 6.63
CA LEU A 278 6.11 -0.63 5.75
C LEU A 278 5.73 -0.35 4.28
N VAL A 279 6.51 0.49 3.60
CA VAL A 279 6.23 0.94 2.22
C VAL A 279 7.32 0.56 1.21
N GLY A 280 8.47 0.04 1.66
CA GLY A 280 9.49 -0.50 0.77
C GLY A 280 10.67 -1.14 1.49
N LYS A 281 11.30 -2.13 0.84
CA LYS A 281 12.55 -2.75 1.28
C LYS A 281 13.63 -2.59 0.22
N TYR A 282 14.84 -2.29 0.66
CA TYR A 282 15.99 -2.02 -0.21
C TYR A 282 17.18 -2.88 0.19
N VAL A 283 17.91 -3.37 -0.81
CA VAL A 283 19.14 -4.16 -0.65
C VAL A 283 20.27 -3.51 -1.43
N ARG A 284 21.46 -3.52 -0.84
CA ARG A 284 22.66 -2.97 -1.46
C ARG A 284 22.99 -3.73 -2.75
N LYS A 285 22.88 -3.03 -3.88
CA LYS A 285 23.21 -3.55 -5.22
C LYS A 285 24.69 -3.42 -5.51
N SER A 286 25.29 -2.27 -5.20
CA SER A 286 26.70 -2.01 -5.47
C SER A 286 27.29 -0.92 -4.58
N LEU A 287 28.62 -0.90 -4.49
CA LEU A 287 29.38 0.19 -3.87
C LEU A 287 29.81 1.18 -4.95
N VAL A 288 29.70 2.47 -4.64
CA VAL A 288 30.15 3.57 -5.51
C VAL A 288 31.57 3.94 -5.10
N LYS A 289 32.47 3.95 -6.07
CA LYS A 289 33.88 4.33 -5.88
C LYS A 289 34.17 5.66 -6.57
N ASP A 290 35.10 6.43 -6.01
CA ASP A 290 35.66 7.60 -6.70
C ASP A 290 36.72 7.19 -7.74
N ASP A 291 37.32 8.18 -8.40
CA ASP A 291 38.35 8.00 -9.43
C ASP A 291 39.64 7.33 -8.90
N VAL A 292 39.83 7.33 -7.57
CA VAL A 292 40.99 6.75 -6.89
C VAL A 292 40.68 5.33 -6.37
N GLY A 293 39.43 4.88 -6.50
CA GLY A 293 38.97 3.55 -6.09
C GLY A 293 38.45 3.47 -4.66
N GLU A 294 38.37 4.59 -3.94
CA GLU A 294 37.85 4.67 -2.58
C GLU A 294 36.33 4.62 -2.58
N VAL A 295 35.74 3.89 -1.62
CA VAL A 295 34.29 3.74 -1.54
C VAL A 295 33.67 4.99 -0.94
N ILE A 296 32.91 5.73 -1.76
CA ILE A 296 32.27 7.00 -1.41
C ILE A 296 30.75 6.89 -1.19
N GLY A 297 30.19 5.69 -1.35
CA GLY A 297 28.77 5.44 -1.13
C GLY A 297 28.32 4.06 -1.62
N ALA A 298 27.01 3.86 -1.65
CA ALA A 298 26.39 2.64 -2.16
C ALA A 298 25.12 2.96 -2.95
N ILE A 299 24.76 2.05 -3.87
CA ILE A 299 23.47 2.04 -4.54
C ILE A 299 22.65 0.90 -3.96
N TYR A 300 21.44 1.22 -3.54
CA TYR A 300 20.47 0.26 -3.04
C TYR A 300 19.34 0.11 -4.05
N SER A 301 18.90 -1.12 -4.25
CA SER A 301 17.79 -1.46 -5.12
C SER A 301 16.61 -1.98 -4.31
N ARG A 302 15.41 -1.55 -4.70
CA ARG A 302 14.17 -2.04 -4.10
C ARG A 302 13.99 -3.53 -4.42
N ILE A 303 13.82 -4.38 -3.41
CA ILE A 303 13.64 -5.82 -3.59
C ILE A 303 12.16 -6.25 -3.60
N THR A 304 11.30 -5.65 -2.77
CA THR A 304 9.82 -5.75 -2.82
C THR A 304 9.20 -4.88 -1.72
N VAL A 305 7.92 -4.49 -1.85
CA VAL A 305 6.72 -5.04 -1.12
C VAL A 305 5.50 -4.29 -1.66
N GLY A 306 4.46 -5.01 -2.10
CA GLY A 306 3.05 -4.57 -2.10
C GLY A 306 2.68 -3.28 -2.85
N VAL A 307 1.40 -3.13 -3.13
CA VAL A 307 0.85 -1.89 -3.70
C VAL A 307 1.19 -0.73 -2.76
N ALA A 308 1.67 0.40 -3.32
CA ALA A 308 1.84 1.63 -2.55
C ALA A 308 0.49 2.02 -1.94
N ASN A 309 0.29 1.71 -0.66
CA ASN A 309 -0.97 2.01 0.01
C ASN A 309 -1.05 3.52 0.27
N ASP A 310 -2.17 4.12 -0.13
CA ASP A 310 -2.52 5.49 0.25
C ASP A 310 -2.68 5.53 1.78
N ILE A 311 -1.77 6.22 2.47
CA ILE A 311 -1.81 6.39 3.92
C ILE A 311 -2.64 7.62 4.22
N LYS A 312 -3.73 7.46 4.97
CA LYS A 312 -4.57 8.59 5.36
C LYS A 312 -3.81 9.50 6.33
N TRP A 313 -3.72 10.79 5.99
CA TRP A 313 -3.15 11.81 6.88
C TRP A 313 -4.11 12.11 8.02
N SER A 314 -3.58 12.21 9.24
CA SER A 314 -4.35 12.35 10.48
C SER A 314 -4.23 13.74 11.11
N GLY A 315 -3.52 14.67 10.47
CA GLY A 315 -3.34 16.05 10.94
C GLY A 315 -1.96 16.38 11.46
N GLU A 316 -1.03 15.42 11.43
CA GLU A 316 0.34 15.61 11.87
C GLU A 316 1.07 16.70 11.04
N PRO A 317 1.85 17.59 11.66
CA PRO A 317 2.55 18.68 10.95
C PRO A 317 3.70 18.17 10.06
N VAL A 318 4.20 16.97 10.35
CA VAL A 318 5.23 16.26 9.59
C VAL A 318 4.86 14.78 9.57
N VAL A 319 4.80 14.19 8.37
CA VAL A 319 4.64 12.75 8.19
C VAL A 319 5.94 12.06 8.57
N GLU A 320 5.88 11.15 9.54
CA GLU A 320 7.06 10.40 9.97
C GLU A 320 7.53 9.46 8.85
N VAL A 321 8.82 9.54 8.54
CA VAL A 321 9.53 8.55 7.73
C VAL A 321 10.61 7.93 8.58
N LYS A 322 10.57 6.61 8.71
CA LYS A 322 11.53 5.83 9.50
C LYS A 322 12.23 4.83 8.60
N ILE A 323 13.56 4.84 8.63
CA ILE A 323 14.41 3.85 7.96
C ILE A 323 15.03 2.95 9.01
N ARG A 324 14.78 1.65 8.90
CA ARG A 324 15.34 0.61 9.77
C ARG A 324 16.37 -0.18 8.99
N CYS A 325 17.62 -0.13 9.43
CA CYS A 325 18.71 -0.84 8.80
C CYS A 325 18.92 -2.21 9.47
N ASP A 326 19.53 -3.14 8.74
CA ASP A 326 19.88 -4.48 9.25
C ASP A 326 21.04 -4.50 10.24
N ASN A 327 21.77 -3.40 10.37
CA ASN A 327 22.77 -3.17 11.40
C ASN A 327 22.19 -2.48 12.66
N ASP A 328 20.88 -2.57 12.86
CA ASP A 328 20.10 -1.97 13.97
C ASP A 328 20.04 -0.43 14.02
N ASP A 329 20.66 0.27 13.05
CA ASP A 329 20.54 1.72 12.92
C ASP A 329 19.11 2.12 12.57
N ARG A 330 18.63 3.21 13.19
CA ARG A 330 17.34 3.84 12.88
C ARG A 330 17.54 5.28 12.51
N LEU A 331 16.97 5.66 11.37
CA LEU A 331 17.05 7.02 10.85
C LEU A 331 15.63 7.57 10.72
N PHE A 332 15.47 8.85 11.03
CA PHE A 332 14.21 9.58 10.88
C PHE A 332 14.39 10.75 9.92
N PRO A 333 14.64 10.46 8.62
CA PRO A 333 14.88 11.52 7.65
C PRO A 333 13.59 12.29 7.37
N THR A 334 13.73 13.59 7.09
CA THR A 334 12.66 14.37 6.48
C THR A 334 12.88 14.38 4.97
N LEU A 335 11.99 13.70 4.24
CA LEU A 335 12.01 13.61 2.78
C LEU A 335 11.26 14.77 2.12
N CYS A 336 11.52 14.99 0.83
CA CYS A 336 10.64 15.80 0.00
C CYS A 336 9.19 15.31 0.11
N GLY A 337 8.25 16.22 0.39
CA GLY A 337 6.83 15.89 0.59
C GLY A 337 6.47 15.37 1.99
N SER A 338 7.40 15.32 2.95
CA SER A 338 7.07 14.94 4.35
C SER A 338 6.15 15.92 5.05
N TYR A 339 6.09 17.17 4.59
CA TYR A 339 5.16 18.16 5.12
C TYR A 339 3.83 18.11 4.37
N PRO A 340 2.69 18.19 5.07
CA PRO A 340 1.40 18.36 4.43
C PRO A 340 1.35 19.69 3.67
N PRO A 341 0.54 19.77 2.60
CA PRO A 341 0.39 20.99 1.80
C PRO A 341 -0.02 22.15 2.70
N ASN A 342 0.69 23.27 2.60
CA ASN A 342 0.39 24.46 3.39
C ASN A 342 -0.82 25.21 2.80
N PHE A 343 -2.02 24.91 3.28
CA PHE A 343 -3.26 25.54 2.79
C PHE A 343 -3.42 27.04 3.16
N GLU A 344 -2.54 27.62 3.98
CA GLU A 344 -2.49 29.09 4.12
C GLU A 344 -2.14 29.75 2.78
N CYS A 345 -1.30 29.08 1.99
CA CYS A 345 -1.07 29.38 0.59
C CYS A 345 -2.01 28.51 -0.26
N PRO A 346 -2.61 29.06 -1.33
CA PRO A 346 -3.44 28.25 -2.20
C PRO A 346 -2.69 27.07 -2.84
N GLN A 347 -3.25 25.87 -2.68
CA GLN A 347 -2.68 24.62 -3.17
C GLN A 347 -3.47 24.10 -4.38
N VAL A 348 -2.78 23.72 -5.45
CA VAL A 348 -3.41 23.18 -6.66
C VAL A 348 -3.28 21.68 -6.71
N PHE A 349 -4.41 21.00 -6.90
CA PHE A 349 -4.44 19.58 -7.20
C PHE A 349 -5.08 19.37 -8.58
N GLN A 350 -4.44 18.54 -9.41
CA GLN A 350 -5.03 18.15 -10.70
C GLN A 350 -5.73 16.81 -10.56
N MET A 351 -6.86 16.66 -11.28
CA MET A 351 -7.63 15.43 -11.20
C MET A 351 -6.81 14.26 -11.75
N LEU A 352 -6.72 13.21 -10.96
CA LEU A 352 -6.12 11.93 -11.32
C LEU A 352 -7.23 10.97 -11.79
N ASP A 353 -8.31 10.92 -11.02
CA ASP A 353 -9.49 10.11 -11.30
C ASP A 353 -10.75 10.76 -10.70
N ASP A 354 -11.94 10.22 -10.97
CA ASP A 354 -13.21 10.71 -10.43
C ASP A 354 -13.08 10.92 -8.90
N ASN A 355 -13.18 12.19 -8.47
CA ASN A 355 -13.02 12.64 -7.07
C ASN A 355 -11.65 12.42 -6.40
N VAL A 356 -10.62 12.01 -7.15
CA VAL A 356 -9.24 11.85 -6.69
C VAL A 356 -8.35 12.85 -7.41
N TYR A 357 -7.65 13.69 -6.66
CA TYR A 357 -6.76 14.73 -7.18
C TYR A 357 -5.35 14.54 -6.63
N SER A 358 -4.34 14.92 -7.40
CA SER A 358 -2.93 14.80 -7.00
C SER A 358 -2.26 16.16 -6.95
N LEU A 359 -1.38 16.37 -5.95
CA LEU A 359 -0.57 17.58 -5.81
C LEU A 359 0.67 17.54 -6.72
N LYS A 360 0.44 17.31 -8.01
CA LYS A 360 1.44 17.31 -9.08
C LYS A 360 0.74 17.41 -10.42
N SER A 361 1.53 17.63 -11.47
CA SER A 361 1.01 17.62 -12.82
C SER A 361 0.38 16.25 -13.15
N THR A 362 -0.88 16.27 -13.53
CA THR A 362 -1.57 15.22 -14.27
C THR A 362 -1.90 15.74 -15.66
N VAL A 363 -2.54 14.90 -16.45
CA VAL A 363 -2.96 15.20 -17.82
C VAL A 363 -4.27 15.98 -17.83
N ASN A 364 -5.04 15.85 -16.75
CA ASN A 364 -6.39 16.39 -16.65
C ASN A 364 -6.31 17.84 -16.16
N ALA A 365 -5.63 18.66 -16.95
CA ALA A 365 -5.43 20.07 -16.68
C ALA A 365 -6.73 20.88 -16.74
N GLU A 366 -7.84 20.27 -17.17
CA GLU A 366 -9.13 20.94 -17.30
C GLU A 366 -10.02 20.87 -16.05
N ASN A 367 -9.75 19.91 -15.15
CA ASN A 367 -10.57 19.64 -13.97
C ASN A 367 -9.71 19.72 -12.70
N ASN A 368 -9.20 20.90 -12.39
CA ASN A 368 -8.35 21.09 -11.22
C ASN A 368 -9.17 21.58 -10.03
N ILE A 369 -8.66 21.37 -8.83
CA ILE A 369 -9.20 21.95 -7.61
C ILE A 369 -8.09 22.74 -6.92
N ALA A 370 -8.38 24.00 -6.60
CA ALA A 370 -7.55 24.78 -5.70
C ALA A 370 -8.19 24.74 -4.30
N VAL A 371 -7.37 24.47 -3.29
CA VAL A 371 -7.77 24.46 -1.87
C VAL A 371 -6.94 25.49 -1.13
N PHE A 372 -7.60 26.33 -0.33
CA PHE A 372 -6.99 27.46 0.36
C PHE A 372 -7.70 27.79 1.67
N SER A 373 -7.00 28.48 2.56
CA SER A 373 -7.56 28.99 3.81
C SER A 373 -8.73 29.95 3.56
N THR A 374 -9.59 30.09 4.57
CA THR A 374 -10.79 30.95 4.49
C THR A 374 -10.48 32.45 4.39
N ASN A 375 -9.20 32.84 4.56
CA ASN A 375 -8.68 34.19 4.36
C ASN A 375 -8.63 34.59 2.87
N TRP A 376 -8.52 33.62 1.96
CA TRP A 376 -8.59 33.84 0.52
C TRP A 376 -10.03 33.80 0.04
N LYS A 377 -10.40 34.76 -0.83
CA LYS A 377 -11.73 34.85 -1.44
C LYS A 377 -11.63 34.77 -2.95
N CYS A 378 -12.63 34.10 -3.53
CA CYS A 378 -12.89 34.04 -4.95
C CYS A 378 -14.36 33.70 -5.18
N ASP A 379 -14.93 34.28 -6.23
CA ASP A 379 -16.28 33.99 -6.67
C ASP A 379 -16.41 32.52 -7.08
N GLY A 380 -17.51 31.86 -6.70
CA GLY A 380 -17.75 30.45 -6.99
C GLY A 380 -16.99 29.45 -6.11
N SER A 381 -16.22 29.93 -5.12
CA SER A 381 -15.65 29.03 -4.11
C SER A 381 -16.73 28.43 -3.19
N HIS A 382 -16.50 27.20 -2.73
CA HIS A 382 -17.35 26.50 -1.77
C HIS A 382 -16.54 26.11 -0.54
N LYS A 383 -17.23 25.71 0.53
CA LYS A 383 -16.60 25.23 1.76
C LYS A 383 -16.16 23.78 1.58
N LEU A 384 -14.98 23.46 2.10
CA LEU A 384 -14.43 22.11 2.11
C LEU A 384 -13.93 21.78 3.51
N LEU A 385 -14.48 20.72 4.11
CA LEU A 385 -14.03 20.17 5.38
C LEU A 385 -12.91 19.15 5.12
N LEU A 386 -11.73 19.41 5.66
CA LEU A 386 -10.56 18.54 5.55
C LEU A 386 -9.99 18.32 6.95
N ASN A 387 -10.00 17.07 7.41
CA ASN A 387 -9.56 16.66 8.75
C ASN A 387 -10.18 17.48 9.91
N GLY A 388 -11.47 17.84 9.80
CA GLY A 388 -12.17 18.62 10.83
C GLY A 388 -11.94 20.14 10.75
N GLU A 389 -11.05 20.61 9.88
CA GLU A 389 -10.82 22.03 9.62
C GLU A 389 -11.54 22.51 8.36
N LEU A 390 -12.00 23.76 8.40
CA LEU A 390 -12.79 24.36 7.33
C LEU A 390 -11.90 25.18 6.39
N TYR A 391 -11.88 24.78 5.12
CA TYR A 391 -11.18 25.44 4.02
C TYR A 391 -12.17 25.95 2.97
N SER A 392 -11.64 26.70 2.01
CA SER A 392 -12.34 27.08 0.79
C SER A 392 -11.71 26.33 -0.39
N ALA A 393 -12.56 25.92 -1.33
CA ALA A 393 -12.12 25.22 -2.53
C ALA A 393 -12.85 25.74 -3.77
N ILE A 394 -12.20 25.66 -4.92
CA ILE A 394 -12.79 26.01 -6.22
C ILE A 394 -12.28 25.07 -7.30
N LYS A 395 -13.20 24.65 -8.17
CA LYS A 395 -12.84 23.90 -9.38
C LYS A 395 -12.53 24.88 -10.50
N PHE A 396 -11.45 24.65 -11.23
CA PHE A 396 -11.01 25.53 -12.31
C PHE A 396 -10.27 24.76 -13.41
N THR A 397 -10.18 25.36 -14.59
CA THR A 397 -9.55 24.78 -15.78
C THR A 397 -8.20 25.46 -16.03
N ASP A 398 -8.18 26.74 -16.36
CA ASP A 398 -6.93 27.43 -16.74
C ASP A 398 -6.31 28.20 -15.56
N LYS A 399 -7.05 29.18 -15.06
CA LYS A 399 -6.60 30.07 -13.99
C LYS A 399 -7.72 30.50 -13.07
N VAL A 400 -7.36 30.88 -11.85
CA VAL A 400 -8.25 31.51 -10.88
C VAL A 400 -7.50 32.60 -10.14
N ASP A 401 -8.15 33.76 -9.99
CA ASP A 401 -7.60 34.89 -9.24
C ASP A 401 -8.17 34.85 -7.81
N LEU A 402 -7.30 34.87 -6.82
CA LEU A 402 -7.69 34.90 -5.40
C LEU A 402 -7.19 36.19 -4.75
N HIS A 403 -8.02 36.73 -3.86
CA HIS A 403 -7.70 37.89 -3.04
C HIS A 403 -7.64 37.50 -1.56
N ASN A 404 -6.54 37.82 -0.88
CA ASN A 404 -6.40 37.59 0.55
C ASN A 404 -6.91 38.80 1.35
N CYS A 405 -8.00 38.61 2.11
CA CYS A 405 -8.60 39.70 2.88
C CYS A 405 -7.75 40.17 4.08
N MET A 406 -6.77 39.38 4.52
CA MET A 406 -5.92 39.67 5.68
C MET A 406 -4.61 40.35 5.28
N SER A 407 -3.92 39.83 4.26
CA SER A 407 -2.66 40.40 3.77
C SER A 407 -2.83 41.46 2.69
N ASN A 408 -4.02 41.56 2.07
CA ASN A 408 -4.30 42.41 0.90
C ASN A 408 -3.37 42.06 -0.29
N GLU A 409 -3.07 40.77 -0.45
CA GLU A 409 -2.30 40.21 -1.55
C GLU A 409 -3.26 39.56 -2.57
N ASP A 410 -2.94 39.73 -3.85
CA ASP A 410 -3.62 39.06 -4.95
C ASP A 410 -2.70 38.00 -5.55
N ILE A 411 -3.25 36.83 -5.90
CA ILE A 411 -2.52 35.77 -6.58
C ILE A 411 -3.35 35.17 -7.71
N THR A 412 -2.72 34.97 -8.86
CA THR A 412 -3.28 34.17 -9.95
C THR A 412 -2.72 32.77 -9.87
N ILE A 413 -3.58 31.80 -9.64
CA ILE A 413 -3.26 30.39 -9.69
C ILE A 413 -3.45 29.91 -11.12
N THR A 414 -2.53 29.08 -11.61
CA THR A 414 -2.62 28.41 -12.91
C THR A 414 -2.56 26.89 -12.75
N ASN A 415 -2.90 26.18 -13.82
CA ASN A 415 -2.76 24.72 -13.89
C ASN A 415 -1.33 24.24 -14.19
N GLU A 416 -0.34 25.15 -14.26
CA GLU A 416 1.04 24.79 -14.54
C GLU A 416 1.81 24.49 -13.24
N PHE A 417 2.31 23.27 -13.12
CA PHE A 417 3.18 22.87 -12.02
C PHE A 417 4.62 23.30 -12.27
N THR A 418 5.38 23.47 -11.20
CA THR A 418 6.84 23.57 -11.30
C THR A 418 7.42 22.16 -11.48
N PRO A 419 8.46 21.96 -12.32
CA PRO A 419 9.17 20.69 -12.39
C PRO A 419 10.13 20.48 -11.21
N TYR A 420 10.19 21.43 -10.28
CA TYR A 420 11.10 21.41 -9.15
C TYR A 420 10.39 21.02 -7.86
N SER A 421 11.14 20.41 -6.95
CA SER A 421 10.67 20.08 -5.62
C SER A 421 11.72 20.49 -4.58
N ALA A 422 11.27 20.92 -3.40
CA ALA A 422 12.17 21.31 -2.31
C ALA A 422 12.05 20.33 -1.14
N GLU A 423 13.20 20.06 -0.54
CA GLU A 423 13.34 19.26 0.66
C GLU A 423 13.96 20.12 1.75
N PHE A 424 13.37 20.11 2.95
CA PHE A 424 13.89 20.77 4.15
C PHE A 424 14.31 19.69 5.15
N ARG A 425 15.61 19.51 5.35
CA ARG A 425 16.18 18.45 6.21
C ARG A 425 16.66 18.97 7.55
N GLY A 426 16.89 18.02 8.47
CA GLY A 426 17.43 18.30 9.80
C GLY A 426 16.43 18.92 10.75
N THR A 427 15.14 18.65 10.56
CA THR A 427 14.03 19.19 11.35
C THR A 427 13.42 18.19 12.33
N TYR A 428 13.88 16.94 12.34
CA TYR A 428 13.43 15.93 13.30
C TYR A 428 13.92 16.25 14.72
N ILE A 429 13.04 16.13 15.71
CA ILE A 429 13.32 16.45 17.11
C ILE A 429 12.93 15.23 17.96
N GLN A 430 13.93 14.55 18.50
CA GLN A 430 13.77 13.26 19.19
C GLN A 430 12.83 13.27 20.39
N TRP A 431 12.73 14.38 21.12
CA TRP A 431 11.92 14.46 22.34
C TRP A 431 10.45 14.88 22.08
N VAL A 432 10.10 15.20 20.83
CA VAL A 432 8.75 15.64 20.44
C VAL A 432 7.99 14.47 19.83
N GLU A 433 6.93 14.02 20.50
CA GLU A 433 6.04 12.97 19.99
C GLU A 433 4.94 13.56 19.10
N GLN A 434 4.40 14.72 19.49
CA GLN A 434 3.39 15.44 18.71
C GLN A 434 3.58 16.94 18.83
N SER A 435 3.19 17.69 17.80
CA SER A 435 3.12 19.15 17.85
C SER A 435 2.01 19.67 16.96
N ASN A 436 1.50 20.86 17.26
CA ASN A 436 0.59 21.58 16.37
C ASN A 436 1.31 22.37 15.26
N PHE A 437 2.64 22.50 15.30
CA PHE A 437 3.43 23.21 14.27
C PHE A 437 4.63 22.38 13.80
N LYS A 438 5.13 22.70 12.60
CA LYS A 438 6.43 22.20 12.11
C LYS A 438 7.53 22.87 12.93
N LEU A 439 8.42 22.11 13.55
CA LEU A 439 9.41 22.66 14.48
C LEU A 439 10.80 22.77 13.87
N LEU A 440 11.56 23.77 14.30
CA LEU A 440 12.97 23.98 13.95
C LEU A 440 13.79 24.33 15.20
N THR A 441 14.85 23.59 15.46
CA THR A 441 15.89 23.97 16.45
C THR A 441 17.06 24.71 15.81
N ARG A 442 17.21 24.58 14.49
CA ARG A 442 18.27 25.19 13.67
C ARG A 442 17.76 25.48 12.27
N ILE A 443 18.57 26.18 11.49
CA ILE A 443 18.28 26.42 10.08
C ILE A 443 18.25 25.07 9.33
N PRO A 444 17.18 24.74 8.60
CA PRO A 444 17.08 23.48 7.90
C PRO A 444 18.05 23.43 6.71
N VAL A 445 18.51 22.23 6.37
CA VAL A 445 19.29 22.00 5.15
C VAL A 445 18.32 21.91 3.97
N ILE A 446 18.32 22.94 3.12
CA ILE A 446 17.42 23.03 1.96
C ILE A 446 18.09 22.44 0.73
N SER A 447 17.38 21.56 0.02
CA SER A 447 17.80 21.01 -1.27
C SER A 447 16.66 21.12 -2.27
N VAL A 448 16.97 21.47 -3.52
CA VAL A 448 16.00 21.51 -4.63
C VAL A 448 16.39 20.45 -5.64
N PHE A 449 15.39 19.72 -6.12
CA PHE A 449 15.54 18.68 -7.14
C PHE A 449 14.67 18.99 -8.35
N ASP A 450 15.16 18.66 -9.54
CA ASP A 450 14.35 18.68 -10.76
C ASP A 450 13.49 17.41 -10.88
N GLN A 451 12.67 17.33 -11.93
CA GLN A 451 11.81 16.18 -12.24
C GLN A 451 12.57 14.86 -12.42
N THR A 452 13.86 14.91 -12.73
CA THR A 452 14.73 13.74 -12.86
C THR A 452 15.32 13.28 -11.53
N GLY A 453 15.11 14.03 -10.45
CA GLY A 453 15.71 13.80 -9.14
C GLY A 453 17.14 14.34 -9.01
N THR A 454 17.59 15.15 -9.97
CA THR A 454 18.93 15.76 -9.93
C THR A 454 18.91 17.02 -9.08
N ARG A 455 19.91 17.18 -8.21
CA ARG A 455 20.00 18.35 -7.33
C ARG A 455 20.32 19.61 -8.13
N VAL A 456 19.51 20.64 -7.93
CA VAL A 456 19.68 21.98 -8.50
C VAL A 456 20.57 22.83 -7.59
N GLY A 457 21.61 23.46 -8.17
CA GLY A 457 22.52 24.36 -7.46
C GLY A 457 22.02 25.80 -7.35
N ASN A 458 22.75 26.63 -6.60
CA ASN A 458 22.55 28.09 -6.50
C ASN A 458 21.18 28.55 -5.99
N ILE A 459 20.55 27.75 -5.14
CA ILE A 459 19.30 28.14 -4.47
C ILE A 459 19.56 29.25 -3.44
N LYS A 460 18.65 30.22 -3.37
CA LYS A 460 18.73 31.36 -2.44
C LYS A 460 17.46 31.40 -1.59
N PRO A 461 17.42 30.63 -0.48
CA PRO A 461 16.28 30.66 0.41
C PRO A 461 16.17 32.03 1.10
N LYS A 462 14.94 32.45 1.37
CA LYS A 462 14.62 33.67 2.11
C LYS A 462 13.75 33.33 3.31
N TYR A 463 13.74 34.20 4.30
CA TYR A 463 12.87 34.06 5.47
C TYR A 463 12.27 35.39 5.91
N ARG A 464 11.15 35.32 6.64
CA ARG A 464 10.55 36.45 7.36
C ARG A 464 9.81 35.95 8.60
N ILE A 465 9.49 36.89 9.50
CA ILE A 465 8.55 36.60 10.59
C ILE A 465 7.17 36.37 9.98
N HIS A 466 6.49 35.29 10.40
CA HIS A 466 5.17 34.95 9.89
C HIS A 466 4.16 36.09 10.12
N ASN A 467 3.31 36.36 9.13
CA ASN A 467 2.35 37.49 9.11
C ASN A 467 2.95 38.89 9.35
N SER A 468 4.28 39.04 9.23
CA SER A 468 4.91 40.34 9.28
C SER A 468 4.85 41.02 7.91
N LYS A 469 4.62 42.34 7.91
CA LYS A 469 4.80 43.20 6.71
C LYS A 469 6.29 43.44 6.39
N ALA A 470 7.21 42.84 7.14
CA ALA A 470 8.64 42.95 6.90
C ALA A 470 9.06 42.32 5.56
N GLU A 471 10.10 42.89 4.97
CA GLU A 471 10.68 42.35 3.74
C GLU A 471 11.35 40.99 3.97
N TRP A 472 11.34 40.17 2.92
CA TRP A 472 12.05 38.88 2.87
C TRP A 472 13.56 39.08 3.02
N ARG A 473 14.16 38.40 3.98
CA ARG A 473 15.61 38.42 4.24
C ARG A 473 16.27 37.18 3.66
N ASN A 474 17.52 37.29 3.20
CA ASN A 474 18.28 36.10 2.76
C ASN A 474 18.52 35.16 3.94
N LEU A 475 18.25 33.87 3.75
CA LEU A 475 18.53 32.82 4.71
C LEU A 475 19.91 32.21 4.42
N SER A 476 20.79 32.24 5.42
CA SER A 476 22.12 31.62 5.38
C SER A 476 22.37 30.87 6.69
N ASN A 477 23.29 29.90 6.72
CA ASN A 477 23.55 29.10 7.91
C ASN A 477 24.01 29.91 9.14
N SER A 478 24.44 31.17 8.95
CA SER A 478 24.83 32.10 10.01
C SER A 478 23.70 33.02 10.48
N CYS A 479 22.50 32.93 9.89
CA CYS A 479 21.36 33.76 10.29
C CYS A 479 20.85 33.35 11.69
N LEU A 480 20.41 34.35 12.46
CA LEU A 480 19.65 34.11 13.68
C LEU A 480 18.16 34.22 13.33
N LEU A 481 17.45 33.10 13.45
CA LEU A 481 16.00 33.06 13.29
C LEU A 481 15.34 33.57 14.58
N PRO A 482 14.26 34.36 14.48
CA PRO A 482 13.51 34.79 15.66
C PRO A 482 12.75 33.60 16.25
N PHE A 483 12.70 33.52 17.58
CA PHE A 483 11.88 32.53 18.28
C PHE A 483 10.40 32.73 17.90
N GLY A 484 9.72 31.64 17.53
CA GLY A 484 8.32 31.69 17.09
C GLY A 484 8.11 31.35 15.62
N LEU A 485 6.99 31.80 15.05
CA LEU A 485 6.62 31.47 13.67
C LEU A 485 7.45 32.23 12.62
N VAL A 486 8.03 31.47 11.70
CA VAL A 486 8.90 31.94 10.61
C VAL A 486 8.44 31.31 9.29
N ASP A 487 8.27 32.15 8.27
CA ASP A 487 8.08 31.69 6.89
C ASP A 487 9.45 31.52 6.23
N ILE A 488 9.69 30.39 5.58
CA ILE A 488 10.86 30.15 4.73
C ILE A 488 10.39 29.94 3.29
N LYS A 489 10.88 30.78 2.39
CA LYS A 489 10.57 30.76 0.95
C LYS A 489 11.77 30.28 0.15
N VAL A 490 11.54 29.36 -0.78
CA VAL A 490 12.53 28.89 -1.75
C VAL A 490 12.02 29.19 -3.15
N GLU A 491 12.71 30.08 -3.86
CA GLU A 491 12.43 30.40 -5.27
C GLU A 491 13.12 29.39 -6.19
N PHE A 492 12.37 28.86 -7.16
CA PHE A 492 12.83 27.90 -8.15
C PHE A 492 13.35 28.60 -9.42
N PRO A 493 14.10 27.89 -10.29
CA PRO A 493 14.60 28.47 -11.55
C PRO A 493 13.53 28.99 -12.51
N ASP A 494 12.28 28.54 -12.39
CA ASP A 494 11.12 29.00 -13.17
C ASP A 494 10.41 30.21 -12.55
N ASN A 495 10.99 30.82 -11.51
CA ASN A 495 10.43 31.91 -10.68
C ASN A 495 9.18 31.54 -9.87
N LYS A 496 8.73 30.28 -9.90
CA LYS A 496 7.77 29.76 -8.92
C LYS A 496 8.49 29.59 -7.58
N TYR A 497 7.74 29.35 -6.52
CA TYR A 497 8.32 29.17 -5.20
C TYR A 497 7.51 28.19 -4.36
N VAL A 498 8.17 27.65 -3.34
CA VAL A 498 7.51 26.97 -2.22
C VAL A 498 7.77 27.78 -0.95
N MET A 499 6.76 27.81 -0.07
CA MET A 499 6.85 28.47 1.22
C MET A 499 6.39 27.50 2.30
N GLU A 500 7.22 27.37 3.34
CA GLU A 500 6.92 26.57 4.51
C GLU A 500 6.95 27.45 5.76
N THR A 501 5.96 27.23 6.64
CA THR A 501 5.85 27.93 7.92
C THR A 501 6.32 27.01 9.03
N PHE A 502 7.32 27.44 9.79
CA PHE A 502 7.89 26.69 10.92
C PHE A 502 7.79 27.49 12.22
N TYR A 503 7.71 26.80 13.35
CA TYR A 503 7.94 27.36 14.67
C TYR A 503 9.40 27.12 15.07
N PHE A 504 10.21 28.18 15.07
CA PHE A 504 11.59 28.13 15.50
C PHE A 504 11.67 28.17 17.03
N ILE A 505 12.19 27.09 17.62
CA ILE A 505 12.30 26.90 19.07
C ILE A 505 13.73 27.05 19.61
N ASP A 506 14.71 27.27 18.72
CA ASP A 506 16.13 27.44 19.08
C ASP A 506 16.67 26.32 19.99
N ASP A 507 17.08 26.67 21.20
CA ASP A 507 17.69 25.81 22.22
C ASP A 507 16.67 25.18 23.18
N MET A 508 15.38 25.43 22.96
CA MET A 508 14.32 24.94 23.84
C MET A 508 14.34 23.42 23.90
N THR A 509 14.48 22.87 25.11
CA THR A 509 14.54 21.43 25.36
C THR A 509 13.86 21.08 26.67
N PHE A 510 13.48 19.80 26.79
CA PHE A 510 12.99 19.24 28.04
C PHE A 510 14.05 18.33 28.65
N ALA A 511 14.28 18.49 29.94
CA ALA A 511 15.16 17.63 30.71
C ALA A 511 14.38 17.05 31.89
N SER A 512 14.69 15.82 32.23
CA SER A 512 14.11 15.12 33.37
C SER A 512 15.12 14.92 34.50
N ARG A 513 14.59 14.85 35.73
CA ARG A 513 15.35 14.62 36.96
C ARG A 513 14.51 13.79 37.94
N ASN A 514 15.18 13.18 38.92
CA ASN A 514 14.54 12.43 40.01
C ASN A 514 13.54 11.39 39.48
N GLU A 515 13.92 10.72 38.40
CA GLU A 515 13.11 9.71 37.72
C GLU A 515 12.95 8.49 38.61
N THR A 516 11.72 8.01 38.70
CA THR A 516 11.35 6.75 39.34
C THR A 516 10.28 6.07 38.50
N MET A 517 9.87 4.85 38.86
CA MET A 517 8.80 4.11 38.18
C MET A 517 7.42 4.80 38.19
N PHE A 518 7.23 5.78 39.08
CA PHE A 518 5.92 6.40 39.33
C PHE A 518 5.94 7.92 39.37
N SER A 519 7.11 8.55 39.42
CA SER A 519 7.25 10.00 39.41
C SER A 519 8.51 10.44 38.67
N THR A 520 8.47 11.65 38.11
CA THR A 520 9.61 12.30 37.50
C THR A 520 9.44 13.82 37.60
N GLU A 521 10.54 14.57 37.58
CA GLU A 521 10.52 16.03 37.48
C GLU A 521 10.93 16.44 36.07
N LEU A 522 10.01 17.11 35.37
CA LEU A 522 10.23 17.62 34.03
C LEU A 522 10.53 19.13 34.10
N HIS A 523 11.62 19.55 33.50
CA HIS A 523 12.07 20.93 33.43
C HIS A 523 12.19 21.38 31.96
N LEU A 524 11.60 22.53 31.65
CA LEU A 524 11.76 23.19 30.35
C LEU A 524 12.93 24.18 30.40
N ASP A 525 13.99 23.88 29.65
CA ASP A 525 15.16 24.75 29.50
C ASP A 525 15.07 25.57 28.20
N SER A 526 15.31 26.87 28.30
CA SER A 526 15.42 27.79 27.16
C SER A 526 16.01 29.13 27.60
N ARG A 527 16.82 29.76 26.73
CA ARG A 527 17.27 31.15 26.92
C ARG A 527 16.17 32.18 26.67
N HIS A 528 15.06 31.79 26.08
CA HIS A 528 13.96 32.71 25.71
C HIS A 528 12.99 32.92 26.89
N VAL A 529 12.38 34.11 26.95
CA VAL A 529 11.38 34.41 27.97
C VAL A 529 10.06 33.74 27.60
N ILE A 530 9.88 32.52 28.10
CA ILE A 530 8.70 31.69 27.85
C ILE A 530 8.03 31.27 29.16
N SER A 531 6.73 31.03 29.06
CA SER A 531 5.96 30.37 30.12
C SER A 531 5.30 29.13 29.55
N ALA A 532 5.27 28.05 30.31
CA ALA A 532 4.63 26.82 29.89
C ALA A 532 3.61 26.35 30.92
N LYS A 533 2.62 25.60 30.45
CA LYS A 533 1.64 24.91 31.28
C LYS A 533 1.51 23.49 30.76
N VAL A 534 1.39 22.54 31.68
CA VAL A 534 1.02 21.17 31.34
C VAL A 534 -0.51 21.14 31.28
N ASP A 535 -1.06 20.66 30.18
CA ASP A 535 -2.49 20.43 30.03
C ASP A 535 -2.92 19.26 30.94
N GLU A 536 -4.19 19.23 31.34
CA GLU A 536 -4.71 18.13 32.15
C GLU A 536 -4.54 16.81 31.41
N CYS A 537 -3.85 15.86 32.04
CA CYS A 537 -3.52 14.57 31.46
C CYS A 537 -4.29 13.48 32.20
N GLU A 538 -5.06 12.68 31.46
CA GLU A 538 -5.72 11.52 32.05
C GLU A 538 -4.66 10.57 32.67
N ASN A 539 -4.91 10.13 33.91
CA ASN A 539 -4.07 9.21 34.68
C ASN A 539 -2.71 9.75 35.15
N LEU A 540 -2.44 11.05 34.97
CA LEU A 540 -1.26 11.72 35.53
C LEU A 540 -1.67 12.81 36.51
N SER A 541 -0.96 12.89 37.63
CA SER A 541 -0.99 14.01 38.56
C SER A 541 0.18 14.94 38.26
N VAL A 542 -0.09 16.23 38.11
CA VAL A 542 0.91 17.24 37.76
C VAL A 542 0.90 18.33 38.82
N GLU A 543 2.05 18.53 39.45
CA GLU A 543 2.28 19.60 40.42
C GLU A 543 3.40 20.51 39.92
N MET A 544 3.12 21.81 39.78
CA MET A 544 4.14 22.78 39.43
C MET A 544 4.97 23.11 40.68
N THR A 545 6.23 22.70 40.69
CA THR A 545 7.14 22.86 41.83
C THR A 545 7.94 24.16 41.75
N ASP A 546 8.22 24.64 40.53
CA ASP A 546 8.85 25.93 40.24
C ASP A 546 8.39 26.42 38.85
N LYS A 547 8.78 27.65 38.47
CA LYS A 547 8.57 28.16 37.12
C LYS A 547 9.15 27.19 36.10
N ASN A 548 8.32 26.76 35.13
CA ASN A 548 8.70 25.84 34.06
C ASN A 548 9.25 24.47 34.55
N THR A 549 8.92 24.08 35.78
CA THR A 549 9.28 22.78 36.37
C THR A 549 8.05 22.11 36.96
N TRP A 550 7.82 20.85 36.61
CA TRP A 550 6.67 20.09 37.06
C TRP A 550 7.09 18.73 37.59
N ARG A 551 6.55 18.36 38.75
CA ARG A 551 6.54 16.98 39.20
C ARG A 551 5.35 16.28 38.57
N ILE A 552 5.61 15.25 37.78
CA ILE A 552 4.61 14.42 37.13
C ILE A 552 4.63 13.06 37.83
N SER A 553 3.49 12.62 38.34
CA SER A 553 3.37 11.32 39.01
C SER A 553 2.16 10.55 38.51
N ARG A 554 2.25 9.22 38.49
CA ARG A 554 1.16 8.30 38.12
C ARG A 554 0.80 7.40 39.30
N ASP A 555 -0.45 6.96 39.35
CA ASP A 555 -0.89 5.97 40.34
C ASP A 555 -0.26 4.60 40.04
N ALA A 556 0.31 3.97 41.07
CA ALA A 556 0.88 2.63 40.98
C ALA A 556 -0.17 1.56 40.63
N CYS A 557 -1.43 1.81 40.98
CA CYS A 557 -2.57 0.93 40.68
C CYS A 557 -3.25 1.24 39.33
N ALA A 558 -2.78 2.23 38.57
CA ALA A 558 -3.40 2.61 37.30
C ALA A 558 -3.29 1.48 36.27
N SER A 559 -4.42 1.15 35.63
CA SER A 559 -4.47 0.18 34.52
C SER A 559 -4.04 0.78 33.17
N LYS A 560 -3.97 2.12 33.09
CA LYS A 560 -3.49 2.88 31.95
C LYS A 560 -2.16 3.56 32.28
N TYR A 561 -1.29 3.61 31.28
CA TYR A 561 0.01 4.24 31.29
C TYR A 561 0.00 5.33 30.22
N SER A 562 0.18 6.58 30.64
CA SER A 562 0.31 7.73 29.75
C SER A 562 1.80 8.02 29.54
N PRO A 563 2.39 7.64 28.39
CA PRO A 563 3.83 7.80 28.16
C PRO A 563 4.26 9.22 27.82
N THR A 564 3.28 10.10 27.57
CA THR A 564 3.54 11.49 27.20
C THR A 564 2.70 12.44 28.04
N CYS A 565 3.14 13.70 28.11
CA CYS A 565 2.37 14.80 28.65
C CYS A 565 2.28 15.93 27.61
N ASN A 566 1.13 16.60 27.57
CA ASN A 566 0.89 17.69 26.66
C ASN A 566 1.23 19.01 27.34
N LEU A 567 2.05 19.83 26.70
CA LEU A 567 2.42 21.15 27.17
C LEU A 567 1.98 22.23 26.20
N LYS A 568 1.51 23.34 26.76
CA LYS A 568 1.21 24.59 26.08
C LYS A 568 2.27 25.62 26.44
N ILE A 569 3.11 25.95 25.47
CA ILE A 569 4.19 26.93 25.58
C ILE A 569 3.69 28.27 25.04
N ILE A 570 3.86 29.31 25.85
CA ILE A 570 3.41 30.68 25.60
C ILE A 570 4.65 31.57 25.56
N ALA A 571 4.91 32.13 24.39
CA ALA A 571 5.91 33.14 24.15
C ALA A 571 5.22 34.43 23.69
N GLU A 572 5.79 35.58 24.03
CA GLU A 572 5.23 36.88 23.66
C GLU A 572 5.11 37.01 22.13
N ASN A 573 4.01 37.60 21.65
CA ASN A 573 3.73 37.84 20.23
C ASN A 573 3.68 36.59 19.34
N ASN A 574 3.58 35.39 19.92
CA ASN A 574 3.49 34.14 19.20
C ASN A 574 2.24 33.35 19.58
N PRO A 575 1.64 32.58 18.65
CA PRO A 575 0.58 31.66 19.01
C PRO A 575 1.09 30.57 19.96
N PRO A 576 0.23 30.02 20.84
CA PRO A 576 0.62 28.96 21.74
C PRO A 576 1.12 27.73 20.99
N LEU A 577 2.33 27.31 21.31
CA LEU A 577 2.92 26.07 20.82
C LEU A 577 2.44 24.93 21.72
N LYS A 578 1.77 23.94 21.13
CA LYS A 578 1.37 22.70 21.81
C LYS A 578 2.35 21.60 21.41
N VAL A 579 2.95 20.96 22.40
CA VAL A 579 3.86 19.82 22.20
C VAL A 579 3.48 18.69 23.14
N SER A 580 3.52 17.46 22.63
CA SER A 580 3.48 16.26 23.46
C SER A 580 4.91 15.75 23.60
N VAL A 581 5.37 15.57 24.84
CA VAL A 581 6.73 15.12 25.14
C VAL A 581 6.67 13.85 25.98
N VAL A 582 7.68 13.00 25.84
CA VAL A 582 7.79 11.77 26.63
C VAL A 582 7.90 12.12 28.12
N VAL A 583 7.17 11.37 28.95
CA VAL A 583 7.31 11.40 30.42
C VAL A 583 8.22 10.24 30.83
N PRO A 584 9.47 10.52 31.22
CA PRO A 584 10.48 9.50 31.46
C PRO A 584 10.33 8.87 32.85
N PHE A 585 9.33 8.00 33.02
CA PHE A 585 9.27 7.12 34.18
C PHE A 585 10.29 6.00 34.02
N GLU A 586 11.10 5.77 35.05
CA GLU A 586 12.12 4.72 35.03
C GLU A 586 11.46 3.33 34.87
N GLY A 587 11.97 2.52 33.96
CA GLY A 587 11.56 1.13 33.77
C GLY A 587 11.03 0.82 32.36
N ILE A 588 10.45 -0.37 32.22
CA ILE A 588 9.94 -0.88 30.94
C ILE A 588 8.46 -1.29 31.08
N VAL A 589 7.61 -0.71 30.23
CA VAL A 589 6.17 -0.97 30.19
C VAL A 589 5.75 -1.37 28.78
N ILE A 590 4.76 -2.26 28.69
CA ILE A 590 4.15 -2.64 27.42
C ILE A 590 2.70 -2.19 27.51
N SER A 591 2.23 -1.39 26.56
CA SER A 591 0.86 -0.90 26.50
C SER A 591 0.29 -1.04 25.10
N ASP A 592 -1.02 -0.97 24.96
CA ASP A 592 -1.63 -0.68 23.66
C ASP A 592 -1.57 0.83 23.33
N LEU A 593 -2.11 1.21 22.16
CA LEU A 593 -2.14 2.61 21.69
C LEU A 593 -3.01 3.54 22.57
N GLU A 594 -3.93 2.99 23.36
CA GLU A 594 -4.75 3.76 24.31
C GLU A 594 -4.07 3.87 25.69
N GLY A 595 -2.85 3.34 25.82
CA GLY A 595 -2.07 3.34 27.04
C GLY A 595 -2.45 2.22 28.02
N LYS A 596 -3.40 1.33 27.72
CA LYS A 596 -3.75 0.24 28.63
C LYS A 596 -2.58 -0.72 28.76
N ILE A 597 -2.13 -0.96 30.00
CA ILE A 597 -0.98 -1.81 30.28
C ILE A 597 -1.30 -3.25 29.88
N VAL A 598 -0.40 -3.86 29.13
CA VAL A 598 -0.51 -5.27 28.75
C VAL A 598 -0.17 -6.15 29.97
N PRO A 599 -1.11 -6.99 30.44
CA PRO A 599 -0.84 -7.92 31.53
C PRO A 599 0.10 -9.04 31.08
N SER A 600 0.85 -9.59 32.03
CA SER A 600 1.65 -10.80 31.80
C SER A 600 0.73 -11.96 31.43
N GLY A 601 1.11 -12.75 30.44
CA GLY A 601 0.33 -13.85 29.88
C GLY A 601 -0.63 -13.46 28.75
N LYS A 602 -0.75 -12.17 28.39
CA LYS A 602 -1.60 -11.76 27.26
C LYS A 602 -1.15 -12.41 25.95
N ILE A 603 -2.13 -12.81 25.14
CA ILE A 603 -1.91 -13.28 23.77
C ILE A 603 -2.11 -12.11 22.81
N ILE A 604 -1.13 -11.88 21.94
CA ILE A 604 -1.16 -10.85 20.90
C ILE A 604 -1.07 -11.51 19.52
N SER A 605 -1.94 -11.08 18.60
CA SER A 605 -1.85 -11.47 17.18
C SER A 605 -0.59 -10.88 16.57
N TYR A 606 0.16 -11.70 15.81
CA TYR A 606 1.36 -11.27 15.08
C TYR A 606 1.09 -10.11 14.11
N ASP A 607 -0.11 -10.03 13.54
CA ASP A 607 -0.49 -8.93 12.64
C ASP A 607 -0.99 -7.67 13.38
N ASN A 608 -1.17 -7.75 14.71
CA ASN A 608 -1.55 -6.62 15.56
C ASN A 608 -0.37 -5.98 16.32
N LEU A 609 0.88 -6.39 16.07
CA LEU A 609 2.04 -5.87 16.80
C LEU A 609 2.17 -4.34 16.71
N ARG A 610 1.66 -3.71 15.65
CA ARG A 610 1.66 -2.24 15.48
C ARG A 610 0.75 -1.49 16.47
N TYR A 611 -0.17 -2.19 17.12
CA TYR A 611 -1.11 -1.60 18.08
C TYR A 611 -0.60 -1.65 19.53
N PHE A 612 0.66 -2.07 19.73
CA PHE A 612 1.29 -2.16 21.04
C PHE A 612 2.64 -1.46 21.01
N ASN A 613 2.98 -0.80 22.10
CA ASN A 613 4.26 -0.12 22.29
C ASN A 613 5.00 -0.71 23.49
N ILE A 614 6.32 -0.84 23.35
CA ILE A 614 7.26 -0.95 24.46
C ILE A 614 7.71 0.47 24.79
N ILE A 615 7.51 0.88 26.03
CA ILE A 615 7.94 2.17 26.55
C ILE A 615 9.07 1.91 27.54
N SER A 616 10.24 2.46 27.28
CA SER A 616 11.45 2.20 28.08
C SER A 616 12.19 3.51 28.38
N HIS A 617 12.56 3.72 29.63
CA HIS A 617 13.41 4.85 30.06
C HIS A 617 14.26 4.47 31.26
N GLY A 618 15.52 4.95 31.31
CA GLY A 618 16.41 4.81 32.48
C GLY A 618 16.89 3.38 32.81
N GLN A 619 16.28 2.35 32.23
CA GLN A 619 16.62 0.95 32.45
C GLN A 619 17.04 0.29 31.14
N SER A 620 18.29 -0.20 31.08
CA SER A 620 18.72 -1.08 29.99
C SER A 620 18.03 -2.44 30.14
N GLY A 621 17.29 -2.85 29.12
CA GLY A 621 16.64 -4.16 29.06
C GLY A 621 17.15 -5.01 27.91
N MET A 622 16.94 -6.32 28.02
CA MET A 622 17.05 -7.24 26.89
C MET A 622 15.69 -7.89 26.69
N ILE A 623 15.23 -7.89 25.45
CA ILE A 623 14.16 -8.76 25.00
C ILE A 623 14.74 -10.14 24.79
N ASP A 624 14.07 -11.14 25.33
CA ASP A 624 14.36 -12.54 25.10
C ASP A 624 13.13 -13.19 24.45
N VAL A 625 13.33 -13.77 23.27
CA VAL A 625 12.27 -14.38 22.48
C VAL A 625 12.58 -15.86 22.32
N THR A 626 11.64 -16.70 22.74
CA THR A 626 11.70 -18.15 22.56
C THR A 626 10.37 -18.68 22.01
N TYR A 627 10.35 -19.94 21.61
CA TYR A 627 9.15 -20.62 21.15
C TYR A 627 8.61 -21.52 22.25
N LYS A 628 7.29 -21.62 22.38
CA LYS A 628 6.61 -22.44 23.38
C LYS A 628 5.49 -23.23 22.73
N SER A 629 5.41 -24.52 23.03
CA SER A 629 4.29 -25.39 22.65
C SER A 629 4.27 -26.63 23.52
N ASP A 630 3.07 -27.14 23.83
CA ASP A 630 2.90 -28.38 24.60
C ASP A 630 3.40 -29.63 23.85
N LYS A 631 3.69 -29.50 22.54
CA LYS A 631 4.23 -30.55 21.68
C LYS A 631 5.76 -30.60 21.64
N ILE A 632 6.45 -29.70 22.33
CA ILE A 632 7.91 -29.72 22.43
C ILE A 632 8.27 -30.32 23.78
N GLU A 633 8.89 -31.50 23.74
CA GLU A 633 9.23 -32.26 24.95
C GLU A 633 10.51 -31.75 25.65
N ASP A 634 11.37 -31.01 24.93
CA ASP A 634 12.69 -30.57 25.42
C ASP A 634 12.90 -29.05 25.24
N ASP A 635 12.40 -28.28 26.21
CA ASP A 635 12.49 -26.81 26.26
C ASP A 635 13.96 -26.31 26.27
N ASP A 636 14.92 -27.09 26.76
CA ASP A 636 16.33 -26.68 26.89
C ASP A 636 17.05 -26.58 25.54
N THR A 637 16.48 -27.15 24.48
CA THR A 637 17.05 -27.11 23.12
C THR A 637 16.53 -25.95 22.27
N ILE A 638 15.48 -25.26 22.73
CA ILE A 638 14.85 -24.18 21.99
C ILE A 638 15.78 -22.97 21.96
N LYS A 639 15.96 -22.38 20.78
CA LYS A 639 16.80 -21.20 20.61
C LYS A 639 16.12 -19.96 21.18
N HIS A 640 16.90 -19.22 21.95
CA HIS A 640 16.57 -17.89 22.42
C HIS A 640 17.18 -16.84 21.49
N LEU A 641 16.35 -15.96 20.92
CA LEU A 641 16.81 -14.80 20.19
C LEU A 641 16.68 -13.56 21.07
N LYS A 642 17.80 -12.87 21.28
CA LYS A 642 17.88 -11.71 22.17
C LYS A 642 18.11 -10.43 21.38
N SER A 643 17.50 -9.35 21.84
CA SER A 643 17.68 -8.00 21.28
C SER A 643 17.63 -6.96 22.40
N PRO A 644 18.43 -5.89 22.36
CA PRO A 644 18.31 -4.81 23.34
C PRO A 644 16.91 -4.17 23.28
N VAL A 645 16.40 -3.77 24.45
CA VAL A 645 15.22 -2.93 24.53
C VAL A 645 15.61 -1.53 24.06
N ILE A 646 14.85 -1.03 23.10
CA ILE A 646 15.01 0.29 22.52
C ILE A 646 14.42 1.31 23.49
N GLU A 647 15.19 2.36 23.80
CA GLU A 647 14.76 3.49 24.62
C GLU A 647 13.70 4.35 23.91
N GLY A 648 12.74 4.89 24.66
CA GLY A 648 11.62 5.68 24.16
C GLY A 648 10.32 4.89 23.99
N ILE A 649 9.41 5.41 23.16
CA ILE A 649 8.12 4.79 22.83
C ILE A 649 8.26 4.06 21.49
N VAL A 650 8.24 2.73 21.52
CA VAL A 650 8.62 1.92 20.37
C VAL A 650 7.54 0.89 20.06
N PRO A 651 6.96 0.89 18.85
CA PRO A 651 6.01 -0.14 18.44
C PRO A 651 6.59 -1.54 18.55
N LEU A 652 5.81 -2.50 19.04
CA LEU A 652 6.23 -3.91 19.14
C LEU A 652 6.52 -4.51 17.75
N SER A 653 5.94 -3.94 16.70
CA SER A 653 6.26 -4.26 15.30
C SER A 653 7.71 -3.98 14.92
N ASP A 654 8.45 -3.16 15.66
CA ASP A 654 9.89 -2.97 15.42
C ASP A 654 10.69 -4.26 15.61
N TYR A 655 10.20 -5.16 16.48
CA TYR A 655 10.80 -6.47 16.74
C TYR A 655 10.20 -7.58 15.85
N ARG A 656 9.41 -7.23 14.82
CA ARG A 656 8.71 -8.18 13.94
C ARG A 656 9.65 -9.22 13.32
N ASP A 657 10.87 -8.85 12.94
CA ASP A 657 11.84 -9.77 12.33
C ASP A 657 12.40 -10.78 13.33
N LEU A 658 12.48 -10.41 14.62
CA LEU A 658 12.86 -11.33 15.69
C LEU A 658 11.81 -12.44 15.83
N PHE A 659 10.53 -12.05 15.86
CA PHE A 659 9.42 -12.99 15.90
C PHE A 659 9.30 -13.80 14.60
N ALA A 660 9.50 -13.18 13.44
CA ALA A 660 9.46 -13.86 12.14
C ALA A 660 10.50 -14.99 12.08
N ARG A 661 11.74 -14.72 12.51
CA ARG A 661 12.81 -15.73 12.60
C ARG A 661 12.44 -16.89 13.52
N MET A 662 11.83 -16.61 14.68
CA MET A 662 11.36 -17.68 15.57
C MET A 662 10.27 -18.55 14.94
N PHE A 663 9.30 -17.93 14.25
CA PHE A 663 8.31 -18.70 13.51
C PHE A 663 8.90 -19.45 12.31
N GLN A 664 9.97 -18.97 11.69
CA GLN A 664 10.66 -19.72 10.62
C GLN A 664 11.38 -20.95 11.18
N LEU A 665 11.97 -20.85 12.38
CA LEU A 665 12.68 -21.96 13.02
C LEU A 665 11.74 -23.03 13.59
N TYR A 666 10.64 -22.62 14.25
CA TYR A 666 9.79 -23.52 15.04
C TYR A 666 8.31 -23.52 14.64
N GLY A 667 7.90 -22.61 13.77
CA GLY A 667 6.49 -22.35 13.48
C GLY A 667 5.80 -23.36 12.56
N ALA A 668 6.35 -24.57 12.40
CA ALA A 668 5.68 -25.64 11.66
C ALA A 668 4.29 -25.97 12.26
N ASN A 669 4.14 -25.80 13.58
CA ASN A 669 2.90 -26.09 14.32
C ASN A 669 2.13 -24.82 14.72
N THR A 670 2.26 -23.69 14.00
CA THR A 670 1.62 -22.40 14.40
C THR A 670 0.09 -22.42 14.50
N PHE A 671 -0.55 -23.48 14.02
CA PHE A 671 -2.00 -23.71 14.17
C PHE A 671 -2.40 -24.25 15.54
N ASP A 672 -1.44 -24.81 16.27
CA ASP A 672 -1.68 -25.36 17.60
C ASP A 672 -1.92 -24.20 18.58
N ARG A 673 -2.99 -24.29 19.37
CA ARG A 673 -3.31 -23.27 20.37
C ARG A 673 -2.30 -23.23 21.51
N SER A 674 -1.53 -24.30 21.75
CA SER A 674 -0.40 -24.26 22.68
C SER A 674 0.81 -23.52 22.09
N SER A 675 0.91 -23.45 20.76
CA SER A 675 2.05 -22.86 20.05
C SER A 675 2.00 -21.33 20.10
N SER A 676 3.08 -20.74 20.61
CA SER A 676 3.27 -19.30 20.63
C SER A 676 4.75 -18.95 20.70
N ILE A 677 5.07 -17.74 20.30
CA ILE A 677 6.34 -17.13 20.68
C ILE A 677 6.15 -16.51 22.06
N GLU A 678 7.01 -16.87 23.01
CA GLU A 678 7.10 -16.18 24.29
C GLU A 678 8.08 -15.01 24.15
N LEU A 679 7.56 -13.80 24.36
CA LEU A 679 8.33 -12.57 24.53
C LEU A 679 8.52 -12.34 26.03
N LYS A 680 9.77 -12.38 26.50
CA LYS A 680 10.14 -12.04 27.87
C LYS A 680 10.90 -10.72 27.91
N ILE A 681 10.40 -9.79 28.71
CA ILE A 681 11.05 -8.50 28.99
C ILE A 681 10.93 -8.25 30.48
N CYS A 682 12.07 -8.17 31.17
CA CYS A 682 12.13 -8.14 32.63
C CYS A 682 11.33 -9.32 33.25
N ASP A 683 10.32 -9.02 34.06
CA ASP A 683 9.41 -9.96 34.71
C ASP A 683 8.14 -10.26 33.89
N LYS A 684 7.90 -9.51 32.80
CA LYS A 684 6.73 -9.67 31.94
C LYS A 684 6.94 -10.75 30.88
N ARG A 685 5.89 -11.52 30.65
CA ARG A 685 5.80 -12.52 29.57
C ARG A 685 4.58 -12.23 28.73
N ILE A 686 4.74 -12.20 27.42
CA ILE A 686 3.64 -12.03 26.46
C ILE A 686 3.75 -13.15 25.43
N TYR A 687 2.61 -13.63 24.95
CA TYR A 687 2.57 -14.68 23.94
C TYR A 687 2.14 -14.10 22.59
N ILE A 688 2.92 -14.34 21.55
CA ILE A 688 2.61 -13.87 20.19
C ILE A 688 2.21 -15.09 19.35
N ARG A 689 1.06 -15.01 18.69
CA ARG A 689 0.53 -16.07 17.82
C ARG A 689 0.25 -15.55 16.42
N LYS A 690 0.54 -16.35 15.40
CA LYS A 690 0.15 -16.05 14.01
C LYS A 690 -1.36 -16.12 13.81
N PHE A 691 -2.00 -17.10 14.42
CA PHE A 691 -3.43 -17.36 14.30
C PHE A 691 -4.08 -17.30 15.68
N VAL A 692 -5.10 -16.46 15.82
CA VAL A 692 -5.77 -16.21 17.10
C VAL A 692 -7.28 -16.41 17.05
N LEU A 693 -7.82 -16.59 15.85
CA LEU A 693 -9.23 -16.84 15.61
C LEU A 693 -9.45 -18.27 15.11
N ASP A 694 -10.62 -18.82 15.37
CA ASP A 694 -11.07 -20.10 14.80
C ASP A 694 -12.36 -19.86 13.99
N SER A 695 -12.76 -20.91 13.28
CA SER A 695 -14.04 -20.99 12.60
C SER A 695 -14.82 -22.21 13.08
N GLU A 696 -16.13 -22.08 13.10
CA GLU A 696 -17.06 -23.14 13.47
C GLU A 696 -18.23 -23.17 12.49
N LEU A 697 -18.66 -24.37 12.10
CA LEU A 697 -19.87 -24.56 11.33
C LEU A 697 -21.06 -24.46 12.27
N SER A 698 -21.89 -23.43 12.10
CA SER A 698 -23.10 -23.18 12.87
C SER A 698 -24.30 -23.31 11.93
N SER A 699 -24.90 -24.50 11.89
CA SER A 699 -25.96 -24.86 10.95
C SER A 699 -25.49 -24.80 9.49
N ASP A 700 -25.83 -23.75 8.75
CA ASP A 700 -25.52 -23.52 7.33
C ASP A 700 -24.61 -22.29 7.12
N LYS A 701 -23.95 -21.83 8.19
CA LYS A 701 -23.12 -20.64 8.23
C LYS A 701 -21.80 -20.91 8.94
N ILE A 702 -20.79 -20.11 8.60
CA ILE A 702 -19.51 -20.11 9.30
C ILE A 702 -19.51 -19.00 10.34
N ARG A 703 -19.26 -19.35 11.60
CA ARG A 703 -19.04 -18.40 12.69
C ARG A 703 -17.55 -18.24 12.93
N ILE A 704 -17.09 -17.01 13.07
CA ILE A 704 -15.73 -16.69 13.50
C ILE A 704 -15.71 -16.44 15.01
N THR A 705 -14.78 -17.10 15.71
CA THR A 705 -14.64 -17.04 17.16
C THR A 705 -13.24 -16.61 17.57
N ASP A 706 -13.16 -15.91 18.71
CA ASP A 706 -11.93 -15.45 19.34
C ASP A 706 -11.74 -16.20 20.67
N TYR A 707 -10.51 -16.58 21.00
CA TYR A 707 -10.15 -17.25 22.25
C TYR A 707 -8.97 -16.57 22.97
N THR A 708 -8.69 -15.31 22.65
CA THR A 708 -7.57 -14.56 23.26
C THR A 708 -7.91 -13.95 24.61
N SER A 709 -9.19 -13.87 24.98
CA SER A 709 -9.69 -13.38 26.26
C SER A 709 -10.82 -14.28 26.77
N GLU A 710 -11.09 -14.21 28.09
CA GLU A 710 -12.21 -14.93 28.72
C GLU A 710 -13.57 -14.36 28.31
N ASP A 711 -13.64 -13.06 28.02
CA ASP A 711 -14.82 -12.39 27.47
C ASP A 711 -14.51 -11.89 26.05
N THR A 712 -15.31 -12.35 25.08
CA THR A 712 -15.23 -11.98 23.66
C THR A 712 -16.59 -11.54 23.12
N SER A 713 -17.52 -11.16 23.99
CA SER A 713 -18.90 -10.79 23.61
C SER A 713 -18.95 -9.55 22.72
N ASP A 714 -18.02 -8.62 22.92
CA ASP A 714 -17.87 -7.40 22.10
C ASP A 714 -17.01 -7.60 20.84
N PHE A 715 -16.52 -8.81 20.57
CA PHE A 715 -15.65 -9.06 19.42
C PHE A 715 -16.43 -9.03 18.11
N ILE A 716 -16.05 -8.11 17.22
CA ILE A 716 -16.56 -8.01 15.85
C ILE A 716 -15.38 -8.26 14.90
N TYR A 717 -15.52 -9.28 14.05
CA TYR A 717 -14.56 -9.58 12.99
C TYR A 717 -14.81 -8.67 11.78
N ASP A 718 -13.79 -7.91 11.40
CA ASP A 718 -13.83 -6.90 10.34
C ASP A 718 -13.07 -7.33 9.07
N GLY A 719 -12.42 -8.50 9.10
CA GLY A 719 -11.65 -9.06 7.99
C GLY A 719 -12.49 -9.84 6.97
N ASP A 720 -11.83 -10.20 5.87
CA ASP A 720 -12.41 -11.06 4.84
C ASP A 720 -12.19 -12.55 5.17
N VAL A 721 -13.10 -13.42 4.72
CA VAL A 721 -13.00 -14.88 4.85
C VAL A 721 -13.02 -15.51 3.46
N TYR A 722 -12.14 -16.49 3.26
CA TYR A 722 -11.96 -17.20 2.00
C TYR A 722 -12.02 -18.71 2.22
N ALA A 723 -12.47 -19.43 1.21
CA ALA A 723 -12.44 -20.88 1.11
C ALA A 723 -11.61 -21.32 -0.09
N LEU A 724 -10.72 -22.29 0.08
CA LEU A 724 -10.05 -22.97 -1.03
C LEU A 724 -10.65 -24.37 -1.19
N PRO A 725 -11.41 -24.66 -2.26
CA PRO A 725 -11.92 -26.00 -2.53
C PRO A 725 -10.77 -26.99 -2.66
N VAL A 726 -10.94 -28.18 -2.08
CA VAL A 726 -9.96 -29.27 -2.12
C VAL A 726 -10.62 -30.54 -2.65
N SER A 727 -9.99 -31.15 -3.65
CA SER A 727 -10.37 -32.45 -4.21
C SER A 727 -9.28 -32.89 -5.20
N GLU A 728 -9.03 -34.20 -5.28
CA GLU A 728 -8.04 -34.76 -6.22
C GLU A 728 -8.36 -34.43 -7.69
N ASN A 729 -9.66 -34.32 -8.01
CA ASN A 729 -10.15 -34.12 -9.37
C ASN A 729 -10.15 -32.65 -9.81
N ILE A 730 -9.83 -31.71 -8.91
CA ILE A 730 -9.75 -30.29 -9.24
C ILE A 730 -8.57 -30.07 -10.17
N LYS A 731 -8.82 -29.48 -11.34
CA LYS A 731 -7.75 -29.12 -12.29
C LYS A 731 -6.92 -27.97 -11.72
N PRO A 732 -5.63 -27.83 -12.08
CA PRO A 732 -4.82 -26.67 -11.67
C PRO A 732 -5.52 -25.33 -11.94
N ALA A 733 -6.17 -25.16 -13.09
CA ALA A 733 -6.91 -23.93 -13.42
C ALA A 733 -8.13 -23.65 -12.50
N GLU A 734 -8.64 -24.64 -11.77
CA GLU A 734 -9.83 -24.52 -10.91
C GLU A 734 -9.48 -24.38 -9.42
N LEU A 735 -8.22 -24.62 -9.04
CA LEU A 735 -7.75 -24.44 -7.68
C LEU A 735 -7.64 -22.94 -7.38
N VAL A 736 -8.70 -22.36 -6.82
CA VAL A 736 -8.83 -20.93 -6.52
C VAL A 736 -9.60 -20.69 -5.24
N GLN A 737 -9.32 -19.58 -4.59
CA GLN A 737 -10.03 -19.12 -3.41
C GLN A 737 -11.39 -18.50 -3.76
N ILE A 738 -12.38 -18.74 -2.90
CA ILE A 738 -13.75 -18.24 -3.00
C ILE A 738 -14.00 -17.37 -1.76
N LYS A 739 -14.35 -16.10 -1.97
CA LYS A 739 -14.67 -15.18 -0.86
C LYS A 739 -16.05 -15.48 -0.29
N LEU A 740 -16.17 -15.50 1.04
CA LEU A 740 -17.44 -15.64 1.74
C LEU A 740 -18.05 -14.25 2.01
N GLU A 741 -19.37 -14.15 1.85
CA GLU A 741 -20.10 -12.91 2.13
C GLU A 741 -20.55 -12.84 3.60
N PRO A 742 -20.39 -11.69 4.27
CA PRO A 742 -20.86 -11.52 5.64
C PRO A 742 -22.39 -11.61 5.69
N TYR A 743 -22.90 -12.49 6.55
CA TYR A 743 -24.33 -12.64 6.81
C TYR A 743 -24.79 -11.73 7.96
N ASN A 744 -24.08 -11.77 9.08
CA ASN A 744 -24.34 -10.91 10.23
C ASN A 744 -23.01 -10.57 10.91
N ARG A 745 -22.58 -9.31 10.80
CA ARG A 745 -21.31 -8.84 11.38
C ARG A 745 -21.32 -8.79 12.91
N GLN A 746 -22.45 -8.53 13.55
CA GLN A 746 -22.53 -8.52 15.02
C GLN A 746 -22.35 -9.92 15.62
N MET A 747 -22.71 -10.96 14.87
CA MET A 747 -22.54 -12.36 15.27
C MET A 747 -21.34 -13.05 14.59
N ASN A 748 -20.54 -12.31 13.81
CA ASN A 748 -19.42 -12.84 13.04
C ASN A 748 -19.80 -14.03 12.14
N LEU A 749 -20.98 -13.99 11.52
CA LEU A 749 -21.49 -15.05 10.66
C LEU A 749 -21.27 -14.75 9.18
N PHE A 750 -20.86 -15.77 8.43
CA PHE A 750 -20.58 -15.74 7.01
C PHE A 750 -21.41 -16.79 6.26
N THR A 751 -21.85 -16.44 5.06
CA THR A 751 -22.64 -17.34 4.20
C THR A 751 -21.72 -18.28 3.45
N ILE A 752 -22.08 -19.57 3.41
CA ILE A 752 -21.40 -20.57 2.58
C ILE A 752 -21.90 -20.42 1.13
N PRO A 753 -21.00 -20.13 0.16
CA PRO A 753 -21.34 -20.07 -1.25
C PRO A 753 -21.99 -21.36 -1.77
N HIS A 754 -22.95 -21.23 -2.70
CA HIS A 754 -23.61 -22.39 -3.30
C HIS A 754 -22.65 -23.36 -4.00
N GLU A 755 -21.54 -22.84 -4.52
CA GLU A 755 -20.47 -23.60 -5.17
C GLU A 755 -19.73 -24.55 -4.20
N LEU A 756 -19.86 -24.33 -2.89
CA LEU A 756 -19.21 -25.10 -1.84
C LEU A 756 -20.14 -26.08 -1.11
N LEU A 757 -21.46 -26.01 -1.32
CA LEU A 757 -22.44 -26.79 -0.54
C LEU A 757 -22.33 -28.32 -0.70
N ASN A 758 -21.54 -28.81 -1.66
CA ASN A 758 -21.24 -30.22 -1.84
C ASN A 758 -19.75 -30.40 -2.17
N SER A 759 -18.88 -29.75 -1.40
CA SER A 759 -17.44 -29.93 -1.57
C SER A 759 -16.72 -29.80 -0.24
N GLU A 760 -15.45 -30.16 -0.27
CA GLU A 760 -14.52 -29.95 0.83
C GLU A 760 -13.72 -28.68 0.56
N ALA A 761 -13.44 -27.90 1.60
CA ALA A 761 -12.64 -26.68 1.44
C ALA A 761 -11.84 -26.32 2.69
N ILE A 762 -10.75 -25.59 2.49
CA ILE A 762 -9.97 -25.00 3.57
C ILE A 762 -10.41 -23.55 3.75
N LEU A 763 -10.93 -23.18 4.92
CA LEU A 763 -11.29 -21.82 5.27
C LEU A 763 -10.11 -21.07 5.91
N PHE A 764 -9.91 -19.81 5.54
CA PHE A 764 -8.87 -18.93 6.07
C PHE A 764 -9.24 -17.44 5.94
N SER A 765 -8.49 -16.57 6.60
CA SER A 765 -8.68 -15.11 6.56
C SER A 765 -7.95 -14.46 5.37
N GLY A 766 -8.46 -13.32 4.90
CA GLY A 766 -7.78 -12.49 3.88
C GLY A 766 -6.44 -11.91 4.36
N PRO A 767 -5.51 -11.58 3.45
CA PRO A 767 -4.13 -11.20 3.77
C PRO A 767 -4.01 -9.94 4.64
N GLU A 768 -4.96 -9.01 4.50
CA GLU A 768 -5.00 -7.73 5.25
C GLU A 768 -5.74 -7.82 6.60
N SER A 769 -6.16 -9.02 7.01
CA SER A 769 -6.91 -9.19 8.27
C SER A 769 -5.99 -8.96 9.46
N SER A 770 -6.37 -8.02 10.33
CA SER A 770 -5.66 -7.66 11.58
C SER A 770 -5.50 -8.86 12.53
N ARG A 771 -6.45 -9.79 12.47
CA ARG A 771 -6.50 -11.02 13.24
C ARG A 771 -6.81 -12.18 12.33
N ARG A 772 -5.98 -13.22 12.40
CA ARG A 772 -5.97 -14.29 11.42
C ARG A 772 -6.67 -15.55 11.94
N LEU A 773 -7.41 -16.18 11.05
CA LEU A 773 -8.08 -17.46 11.25
C LEU A 773 -7.08 -18.60 11.12
N VAL A 774 -7.11 -19.55 12.05
CA VAL A 774 -6.46 -20.85 11.84
C VAL A 774 -7.05 -21.47 10.57
N PRO A 775 -6.25 -21.71 9.52
CA PRO A 775 -6.72 -22.39 8.32
C PRO A 775 -7.25 -23.77 8.67
N LYS A 776 -8.49 -24.06 8.28
CA LYS A 776 -9.19 -25.26 8.73
C LYS A 776 -9.98 -25.92 7.61
N TYR A 777 -9.89 -27.25 7.57
CA TYR A 777 -10.58 -28.09 6.59
C TYR A 777 -12.03 -28.31 6.99
N TYR A 778 -12.95 -28.13 6.06
CA TYR A 778 -14.37 -28.38 6.23
C TYR A 778 -14.89 -29.35 5.18
N ASN A 779 -15.75 -30.25 5.61
CA ASN A 779 -16.64 -30.99 4.72
C ASN A 779 -18.01 -30.32 4.72
N PHE A 780 -18.47 -29.85 3.57
CA PHE A 780 -19.82 -29.30 3.40
C PHE A 780 -20.81 -30.29 2.76
N GLU A 781 -20.34 -31.44 2.25
CA GLU A 781 -21.21 -32.48 1.69
C GLU A 781 -22.04 -33.19 2.76
N GLN A 782 -21.47 -33.38 3.96
CA GLN A 782 -22.05 -34.13 5.07
C GLN A 782 -21.79 -33.43 6.41
N GLU A 783 -22.00 -34.12 7.53
CA GLU A 783 -21.51 -33.63 8.82
C GLU A 783 -19.99 -33.40 8.75
N ASP A 784 -19.55 -32.25 9.26
CA ASP A 784 -18.15 -31.86 9.26
C ASP A 784 -17.31 -32.86 10.08
N TYR A 785 -16.07 -33.10 9.62
CA TYR A 785 -15.21 -34.12 10.20
C TYR A 785 -14.72 -33.76 11.60
N SER A 786 -14.54 -34.79 12.45
CA SER A 786 -13.85 -34.64 13.73
C SER A 786 -12.36 -34.31 13.52
N SER A 787 -11.70 -33.80 14.57
CA SER A 787 -10.25 -33.54 14.53
C SER A 787 -9.42 -34.79 14.23
N GLU A 788 -9.86 -35.96 14.70
CA GLU A 788 -9.17 -37.24 14.50
C GLU A 788 -9.23 -37.66 13.03
N VAL A 789 -10.43 -37.61 12.43
CA VAL A 789 -10.66 -37.94 11.01
C VAL A 789 -9.83 -37.02 10.11
N ARG A 790 -9.80 -35.72 10.40
CA ARG A 790 -8.94 -34.76 9.66
C ARG A 790 -7.46 -35.13 9.75
N GLY A 791 -7.00 -35.58 10.91
CA GLY A 791 -5.61 -36.02 11.12
C GLY A 791 -5.25 -37.25 10.30
N GLU A 792 -6.13 -38.26 10.27
CA GLU A 792 -5.93 -39.46 9.46
C GLU A 792 -5.92 -39.15 7.95
N MET A 793 -6.85 -38.31 7.49
CA MET A 793 -6.90 -37.87 6.09
C MET A 793 -5.64 -37.08 5.69
N SER A 794 -5.16 -36.17 6.54
CA SER A 794 -3.92 -35.44 6.29
C SER A 794 -2.73 -36.40 6.11
N ALA A 795 -2.57 -37.38 7.01
CA ALA A 795 -1.49 -38.36 6.91
C ALA A 795 -1.57 -39.21 5.62
N ALA A 796 -2.78 -39.67 5.27
CA ALA A 796 -3.00 -40.43 4.04
C ALA A 796 -2.71 -39.58 2.78
N ASN A 797 -3.17 -38.33 2.76
CA ASN A 797 -2.95 -37.40 1.66
C ASN A 797 -1.47 -37.08 1.47
N ILE A 798 -0.69 -36.90 2.55
CA ILE A 798 0.77 -36.66 2.45
C ILE A 798 1.46 -37.81 1.72
N ILE A 799 1.15 -39.05 2.09
CA ILE A 799 1.75 -40.25 1.46
C ILE A 799 1.35 -40.29 -0.03
N LEU A 800 0.05 -40.12 -0.31
CA LEU A 800 -0.47 -40.13 -1.66
C LEU A 800 0.19 -39.06 -2.54
N TRP A 801 0.23 -37.80 -2.10
CA TRP A 801 0.83 -36.70 -2.84
C TRP A 801 2.33 -36.86 -3.00
N SER A 802 3.04 -37.38 -1.99
CA SER A 802 4.47 -37.71 -2.11
C SER A 802 4.71 -38.73 -3.22
N GLU A 803 3.90 -39.80 -3.28
CA GLU A 803 4.02 -40.79 -4.35
C GLU A 803 3.68 -40.22 -5.73
N ARG A 804 2.63 -39.41 -5.83
CA ARG A 804 2.21 -38.78 -7.10
C ARG A 804 3.29 -37.82 -7.60
N LEU A 805 3.75 -36.89 -6.78
CA LEU A 805 4.78 -35.91 -7.14
C LEU A 805 6.11 -36.59 -7.52
N SER A 806 6.46 -37.70 -6.89
CA SER A 806 7.68 -38.46 -7.23
C SER A 806 7.64 -39.12 -8.62
N LYS A 807 6.43 -39.43 -9.11
CA LYS A 807 6.18 -40.07 -10.41
C LYS A 807 5.79 -39.08 -11.50
N ASP A 808 5.47 -37.85 -11.12
CA ASP A 808 4.99 -36.79 -12.00
C ASP A 808 6.16 -35.91 -12.49
N ASP A 809 6.01 -35.36 -13.68
CA ASP A 809 7.05 -34.49 -14.26
C ASP A 809 7.05 -33.11 -13.57
N VAL A 810 8.21 -32.65 -13.14
CA VAL A 810 8.34 -31.40 -12.36
C VAL A 810 7.90 -30.16 -13.15
N PHE A 811 8.06 -30.16 -14.48
CA PHE A 811 7.82 -28.99 -15.31
C PHE A 811 6.44 -29.01 -15.99
N VAL A 812 5.94 -30.18 -16.35
CA VAL A 812 4.67 -30.32 -17.10
C VAL A 812 3.62 -31.19 -16.41
N GLY A 813 3.95 -31.79 -15.28
CA GLY A 813 3.07 -32.67 -14.52
C GLY A 813 1.90 -31.95 -13.87
N GLU A 814 0.74 -32.60 -13.86
CA GLU A 814 -0.50 -32.02 -13.32
C GLU A 814 -0.41 -31.80 -11.80
N TYR A 815 0.20 -32.74 -11.06
CA TYR A 815 0.34 -32.65 -9.61
C TYR A 815 1.32 -31.55 -9.23
N TRP A 816 2.45 -31.43 -9.94
CA TRP A 816 3.39 -30.31 -9.74
C TRP A 816 2.75 -28.97 -10.06
N ALA A 817 1.94 -28.88 -11.13
CA ALA A 817 1.19 -27.66 -11.45
C ALA A 817 0.18 -27.29 -10.34
N LYS A 818 -0.52 -28.27 -9.74
CA LYS A 818 -1.40 -28.03 -8.58
C LYS A 818 -0.60 -27.53 -7.38
N THR A 819 0.55 -28.15 -7.08
CA THR A 819 1.42 -27.75 -5.97
C THR A 819 1.94 -26.32 -6.12
N VAL A 820 2.40 -25.94 -7.31
CA VAL A 820 2.86 -24.56 -7.59
C VAL A 820 1.72 -23.56 -7.41
N LYS A 821 0.51 -23.87 -7.89
CA LYS A 821 -0.64 -22.97 -7.72
C LYS A 821 -1.08 -22.87 -6.26
N ALA A 822 -1.12 -23.98 -5.53
CA ALA A 822 -1.38 -23.97 -4.09
C ALA A 822 -0.33 -23.13 -3.34
N PHE A 823 0.95 -23.27 -3.68
CA PHE A 823 2.04 -22.50 -3.08
C PHE A 823 1.89 -21.00 -3.32
N ARG A 824 1.47 -20.60 -4.52
CA ARG A 824 1.16 -19.19 -4.82
C ARG A 824 0.05 -18.65 -3.92
N ILE A 825 -1.06 -19.38 -3.79
CA ILE A 825 -2.18 -18.98 -2.91
C ILE A 825 -1.71 -18.89 -1.45
N ILE A 826 -0.96 -19.90 -0.98
CA ILE A 826 -0.42 -19.92 0.38
C ILE A 826 0.47 -18.69 0.63
N SER A 827 1.33 -18.34 -0.32
CA SER A 827 2.20 -17.16 -0.24
C SER A 827 1.41 -15.85 -0.24
N GLU A 828 0.48 -15.69 -1.19
CA GLU A 828 -0.35 -14.48 -1.35
C GLU A 828 -1.20 -14.20 -0.09
N PHE A 829 -1.76 -15.27 0.49
CA PHE A 829 -2.59 -15.17 1.67
C PHE A 829 -1.80 -15.27 2.98
N ASN A 830 -0.47 -15.32 2.97
CA ASN A 830 0.36 -15.51 4.18
C ASN A 830 -0.09 -16.72 5.03
N LEU A 831 -0.44 -17.81 4.37
CA LEU A 831 -0.70 -19.10 5.00
C LEU A 831 0.64 -19.81 5.21
N PRO A 832 0.84 -20.58 6.28
CA PRO A 832 2.00 -21.45 6.39
C PRO A 832 1.87 -22.60 5.38
N ILE A 833 3.00 -23.18 5.00
CA ILE A 833 3.04 -24.37 4.15
C ILE A 833 2.39 -25.51 4.94
N LEU A 834 1.12 -25.78 4.62
CA LEU A 834 0.37 -26.92 5.14
C LEU A 834 1.12 -28.19 4.72
N ARG A 835 1.45 -29.04 5.70
CA ARG A 835 1.88 -30.40 5.42
C ARG A 835 0.67 -31.25 5.08
#